data_AF-A0A0A1TXB0-F1
#
_entry.id   AF-A0A0A1TXB0-F1
#
_cell.length_a   1.000
_cell.length_b   1.000
_cell.length_c   1.000
_cell.angle_alpha   90.00
_cell.angle_beta   90.00
_cell.angle_gamma   90.00
#
_symmetry.space_group_name_H-M   'P 1'
#
loop_
_entity.id
_entity.type
_entity.pdbx_description
1 polymer ?
#
loop_
_entity_poly.entity_id
_entity_poly.type
_entity_poly.pdbx_seq_one_letter_code
_entity_poly.pdbx_strand_id
1 'polypeptide(L)'
;MNKLFIGLIVGVSIISALCVVIIIAVTLGVVLSKDDSSGEIPPSPKLVVNNPYMVNELDSLEVISRTKFAGLKPKIMKMKYTKYPYWGTKETFTTEEKTAIIEENTQIWADLLTMINNGSYGRMDPELGGEKQFEATGVNWEADRVSIKYGIMGKLTGMRLVGWVFPGELFTVTVPQDLNIGEGNLALCIGKCSRYVDRHWLDVAKFSNNRMPLDSYQFPLKESVLDNNRQYKLGSPFGGGVYVMTGGSTEGWNPFFLTFDNLGLTPRINYGETTNKQWNEELRNAPGNVAEIRTPGVRLIMTARNVREVEDAEFVGTWWHEAISVGNTVTGTFFPMPISMMFDERVDAGAAVAFVGAWFCQMPSSWAASTVNKRDMINQLNWGTLHEMNHHMEGTYAEDGKWGMGASETNNNVINAIFHIDYNNISAKRGAGFSGWEYITDGFATMKPVFDNSQDQLYLRTYVTPAFGFGTIVVKKLIDNYYNMYYNENYGTTFGKTRTDSGIFCLLLARAIERDTQYYCNIFKWAIDANILAEIKKYKYPTFFPFFMSYSHTYNGNKYGRTYTLPYNITTRLNFTAATAMDKTTKNIKFEILQGLTKGNIKKIEENVYDYTPTYNPSDGDTFKIKFTFNANGENGEIIYEGEFVTENKARRGYGYKVVSEKNLNNMSDVEAIMKGRDMSKYDYIRYSNAMQINNYNDKVNDVDTPTFNKIEGTLVVPDDGYYTLFIKTDEMGTLDMQLEDGKYTRFATVNTYISSYQKNLEGSYKTVLLKANYYYNFILQNYNAGGQGGMNVGFCYHGTKESEVNVSSCSIVDVPPTYVYTKGLGPRDLQKEYVFPPIKYSRQIRYLNYKMTTSPICNKDECDVECLELPPPAGSGNVCNSIFDRNEATYYHSAWIGSGTTFPTTFFFHFNETVYFNVMEIRMRRWQDTFGNFTIYCGLVEEQLENIITVEKSNVNPRTLSFSKIQKCNYLKFEVLNNANDANYITLSDVLFYIEQKYTNLFKPTDSGVTMTGFVARKAPGHYENVLLDNTEDGKGQITFNMVGKRIGIFGDYDTSFGKLEVLVDGKEVEYDFQINTKSLTLRTLYHACAFEEGTHNITINVKKGKVNIDVIGFD
;
A
#
# COMPACT_ATOMS: atom_id res chain seq x y z
N MET A 1 -3.20 20.83 -59.34
CA MET A 1 -4.09 21.98 -59.62
C MET A 1 -4.01 22.87 -58.38
N ASN A 2 -3.30 24.01 -58.44
CA ASN A 2 -3.80 25.35 -58.79
C ASN A 2 -4.81 25.89 -57.75
N LYS A 3 -4.62 27.08 -57.13
CA LYS A 3 -3.55 28.10 -57.27
C LYS A 3 -3.68 29.23 -56.20
N LEU A 4 -2.60 30.02 -55.97
CA LEU A 4 -2.55 31.38 -55.36
C LEU A 4 -2.92 31.53 -53.86
N PHE A 5 -2.43 32.48 -53.05
CA PHE A 5 -1.28 33.45 -53.02
C PHE A 5 -0.78 33.44 -51.53
N ILE A 6 0.48 33.52 -51.07
CA ILE A 6 1.77 34.21 -51.42
C ILE A 6 2.10 35.40 -50.50
N GLY A 7 3.37 35.43 -50.02
CA GLY A 7 3.97 36.43 -49.12
C GLY A 7 4.81 35.74 -48.01
N LEU A 8 6.00 35.14 -48.25
CA LEU A 8 7.24 35.66 -48.85
C LEU A 8 7.75 36.93 -48.13
N ILE A 9 9.03 37.07 -47.73
CA ILE A 9 10.32 36.41 -48.10
C ILE A 9 11.30 36.66 -46.91
N VAL A 10 12.43 35.98 -46.59
CA VAL A 10 13.15 34.70 -46.87
C VAL A 10 14.29 34.63 -45.81
N GLY A 11 15.01 33.57 -45.42
CA GLY A 11 15.18 32.14 -45.79
C GLY A 11 16.35 31.61 -44.90
N VAL A 12 17.30 30.71 -45.24
CA VAL A 12 17.56 29.82 -46.39
C VAL A 12 18.43 28.63 -45.92
N SER A 13 18.01 27.37 -46.15
CA SER A 13 18.80 26.14 -46.49
C SER A 13 18.10 24.85 -45.98
N ILE A 14 17.90 23.71 -46.69
CA ILE A 14 18.65 22.93 -47.72
C ILE A 14 19.75 22.06 -47.06
N ILE A 15 19.86 20.72 -47.21
CA ILE A 15 19.12 19.59 -47.88
C ILE A 15 19.45 18.29 -47.08
N SER A 16 18.93 17.05 -47.21
CA SER A 16 18.11 16.21 -48.15
C SER A 16 17.32 15.16 -47.31
N ALA A 17 16.28 14.41 -47.73
CA ALA A 17 15.75 13.90 -49.02
C ALA A 17 16.14 12.43 -49.41
N LEU A 18 15.09 11.60 -49.65
CA LEU A 18 15.01 10.27 -50.32
C LEU A 18 15.37 8.93 -49.62
N CYS A 19 14.30 8.15 -49.33
CA CYS A 19 13.97 6.81 -49.88
C CYS A 19 14.43 5.46 -49.26
N VAL A 20 13.46 4.51 -49.22
CA VAL A 20 13.50 3.01 -49.04
C VAL A 20 14.15 2.50 -47.72
N VAL A 21 13.69 1.45 -47.02
CA VAL A 21 12.97 0.20 -47.35
C VAL A 21 11.98 -0.21 -46.24
N ILE A 22 10.92 -0.95 -46.57
CA ILE A 22 10.03 -1.61 -45.61
C ILE A 22 10.72 -2.87 -45.04
N ILE A 23 10.92 -2.93 -43.72
CA ILE A 23 11.08 -4.20 -42.98
C ILE A 23 10.00 -4.26 -41.91
N ILE A 24 9.13 -5.26 -42.02
CA ILE A 24 8.11 -5.56 -41.00
C ILE A 24 8.79 -6.36 -39.89
N ALA A 25 8.90 -5.77 -38.70
CA ALA A 25 9.22 -6.47 -37.47
C ALA A 25 8.10 -6.19 -36.46
N VAL A 26 7.35 -7.23 -36.10
CA VAL A 26 6.24 -7.13 -35.15
C VAL A 26 6.77 -7.34 -33.73
N THR A 27 6.71 -6.30 -32.91
CA THR A 27 6.94 -6.38 -31.46
C THR A 27 5.93 -5.49 -30.75
N LEU A 28 4.93 -6.12 -30.12
CA LEU A 28 3.99 -5.43 -29.22
C LEU A 28 4.67 -5.06 -27.90
N GLY A 29 4.06 -4.14 -27.16
CA GLY A 29 4.11 -4.18 -25.69
C GLY A 29 5.22 -3.37 -25.02
N VAL A 30 5.36 -2.08 -25.34
CA VAL A 30 6.18 -1.14 -24.56
C VAL A 30 5.39 0.14 -24.26
N VAL A 31 4.56 0.10 -23.22
CA VAL A 31 4.06 1.32 -22.55
C VAL A 31 5.08 1.69 -21.47
N LEU A 32 6.06 2.53 -21.83
CA LEU A 32 7.01 3.08 -20.88
C LEU A 32 6.46 4.34 -20.24
N SER A 33 6.38 4.34 -18.91
CA SER A 33 6.24 5.55 -18.09
C SER A 33 7.43 6.47 -18.37
N LYS A 34 7.18 7.61 -19.01
CA LYS A 34 8.20 8.61 -19.33
C LYS A 34 8.02 9.86 -18.49
N ASP A 35 8.66 9.90 -17.33
CA ASP A 35 8.91 11.15 -16.61
C ASP A 35 9.94 11.97 -17.40
N ASP A 36 9.50 13.06 -18.03
CA ASP A 36 10.36 14.13 -18.56
C ASP A 36 10.06 15.42 -17.79
N SER A 37 11.11 16.19 -17.46
CA SER A 37 10.96 17.43 -16.70
C SER A 37 10.75 18.67 -17.59
N SER A 38 10.08 19.66 -17.02
CA SER A 38 10.12 21.08 -17.41
C SER A 38 9.76 21.43 -18.87
N GLY A 39 8.47 21.61 -19.13
CA GLY A 39 7.97 22.35 -20.28
C GLY A 39 6.51 22.75 -20.08
N GLU A 40 6.19 24.05 -20.11
CA GLU A 40 4.82 24.54 -19.99
C GLU A 40 4.03 24.29 -21.29
N ILE A 41 3.41 23.13 -21.38
CA ILE A 41 2.37 22.82 -22.36
C ILE A 41 1.02 23.22 -21.74
N PRO A 42 0.15 23.98 -22.44
CA PRO A 42 -1.17 24.33 -21.90
C PRO A 42 -1.98 23.07 -21.58
N PRO A 43 -2.74 23.05 -20.47
CA PRO A 43 -3.30 21.82 -19.94
C PRO A 43 -4.34 21.21 -20.88
N SER A 44 -3.98 20.09 -21.51
CA SER A 44 -4.97 19.16 -22.05
C SER A 44 -5.87 18.69 -20.90
N PRO A 45 -7.21 18.67 -21.05
CA PRO A 45 -8.11 18.13 -20.03
C PRO A 45 -7.71 16.67 -19.72
N LYS A 46 -7.29 16.43 -18.48
CA LYS A 46 -6.66 15.18 -18.05
C LYS A 46 -7.57 13.99 -18.31
N LEU A 47 -7.00 12.93 -18.85
CA LEU A 47 -7.66 11.64 -18.95
C LEU A 47 -8.05 11.16 -17.55
N VAL A 48 -9.28 10.68 -17.35
CA VAL A 48 -9.59 9.89 -16.16
C VAL A 48 -8.92 8.54 -16.30
N VAL A 49 -8.16 8.18 -15.26
CA VAL A 49 -7.47 6.90 -15.15
C VAL A 49 -8.18 6.06 -14.08
N ASN A 50 -7.83 4.77 -13.99
CA ASN A 50 -8.39 3.91 -12.96
C ASN A 50 -8.12 4.50 -11.57
N ASN A 51 -9.18 4.84 -10.85
CA ASN A 51 -9.13 5.40 -9.52
C ASN A 51 -8.69 4.27 -8.56
N PRO A 52 -7.51 4.38 -7.91
CA PRO A 52 -6.92 3.26 -7.16
C PRO A 52 -7.56 3.03 -5.79
N TYR A 53 -8.51 3.87 -5.39
CA TYR A 53 -9.28 3.71 -4.17
C TYR A 53 -10.35 2.63 -4.47
N MET A 54 -10.47 1.65 -3.58
CA MET A 54 -11.56 0.67 -3.70
C MET A 54 -12.89 1.23 -3.19
N VAL A 55 -13.97 0.52 -3.55
CA VAL A 55 -15.27 0.57 -2.86
C VAL A 55 -15.09 0.67 -1.34
N ASN A 56 -15.88 1.56 -0.77
CA ASN A 56 -15.65 2.15 0.54
C ASN A 56 -15.64 1.18 1.73
N GLU A 57 -14.45 0.72 2.13
CA GLU A 57 -14.18 0.15 3.45
C GLU A 57 -14.12 1.23 4.57
N LEU A 58 -14.30 2.50 4.21
CA LEU A 58 -14.32 3.67 5.10
C LEU A 58 -15.77 4.08 5.34
N ASP A 59 -16.18 4.19 6.60
CA ASP A 59 -17.57 4.52 6.95
C ASP A 59 -17.78 6.03 7.09
N SER A 60 -18.94 6.54 6.66
CA SER A 60 -19.24 7.96 6.80
C SER A 60 -19.35 8.34 8.27
N LEU A 61 -18.48 9.23 8.77
CA LEU A 61 -18.60 9.82 10.10
C LEU A 61 -19.07 11.28 10.02
N GLU A 62 -20.13 11.58 10.76
CA GLU A 62 -20.69 12.92 10.95
C GLU A 62 -20.91 13.17 12.45
N VAL A 63 -20.31 14.24 12.98
CA VAL A 63 -20.57 14.70 14.35
C VAL A 63 -21.80 15.61 14.31
N ILE A 64 -22.92 15.11 14.83
CA ILE A 64 -24.22 15.81 14.85
C ILE A 64 -24.19 16.95 15.87
N SER A 65 -23.60 16.72 17.04
CA SER A 65 -23.55 17.67 18.15
C SER A 65 -22.37 17.41 19.07
N ARG A 66 -22.00 18.44 19.85
CA ARG A 66 -20.98 18.36 20.90
C ARG A 66 -21.53 18.92 22.21
N THR A 67 -21.28 18.21 23.30
CA THR A 67 -21.74 18.53 24.65
C THR A 67 -20.53 18.55 25.58
N LYS A 68 -20.30 19.67 26.27
CA LYS A 68 -19.23 19.78 27.28
C LYS A 68 -19.49 18.80 28.43
N PHE A 69 -18.42 18.33 29.05
CA PHE A 69 -18.54 17.47 30.22
C PHE A 69 -19.25 18.19 31.38
N ALA A 70 -20.17 17.49 32.06
CA ALA A 70 -20.94 18.04 33.18
C ALA A 70 -20.17 18.04 34.52
N GLY A 71 -18.86 17.76 34.51
CA GLY A 71 -17.99 17.67 35.71
C GLY A 71 -18.22 16.43 36.59
N LEU A 72 -19.40 15.81 36.54
CA LEU A 72 -19.75 14.64 37.32
C LEU A 72 -19.18 13.36 36.70
N LYS A 73 -18.04 12.89 37.21
CA LYS A 73 -17.46 11.58 36.85
C LYS A 73 -18.40 10.43 37.27
N PRO A 74 -18.46 9.32 36.52
CA PRO A 74 -19.19 8.14 36.93
C PRO A 74 -18.73 7.61 38.30
N LYS A 75 -19.65 6.95 39.02
CA LYS A 75 -19.32 6.30 40.29
C LYS A 75 -18.28 5.20 40.09
N ILE A 76 -17.45 4.99 41.10
CA ILE A 76 -16.50 3.88 41.13
C ILE A 76 -17.26 2.58 41.45
N MET A 77 -17.01 1.52 40.67
CA MET A 77 -17.51 0.18 40.99
C MET A 77 -16.54 -0.55 41.92
N LYS A 78 -17.06 -1.39 42.81
CA LYS A 78 -16.22 -2.17 43.74
C LYS A 78 -15.54 -3.31 42.99
N MET A 79 -14.21 -3.28 42.96
CA MET A 79 -13.35 -4.37 42.51
C MET A 79 -13.12 -5.40 43.64
N LYS A 80 -12.78 -6.65 43.31
CA LYS A 80 -12.59 -7.76 44.26
C LYS A 80 -11.21 -7.76 44.94
N TYR A 81 -10.18 -7.25 44.26
CA TYR A 81 -8.77 -7.25 44.69
C TYR A 81 -8.23 -5.82 44.91
N THR A 82 -7.03 -5.73 45.49
CA THR A 82 -6.37 -4.47 45.87
C THR A 82 -5.34 -3.95 44.85
N LYS A 83 -5.07 -4.70 43.78
CA LYS A 83 -4.17 -4.33 42.67
C LYS A 83 -4.59 -5.03 41.37
N TYR A 84 -4.35 -4.39 40.24
CA TYR A 84 -4.69 -4.88 38.90
C TYR A 84 -3.62 -4.47 37.88
N PRO A 85 -3.50 -5.18 36.75
CA PRO A 85 -2.58 -4.82 35.69
C PRO A 85 -3.06 -3.57 34.92
N TYR A 86 -2.15 -2.63 34.70
CA TYR A 86 -2.36 -1.37 33.98
C TYR A 86 -1.02 -0.83 33.45
N TRP A 87 -1.06 0.06 32.47
CA TRP A 87 0.14 0.49 31.76
C TRP A 87 1.16 1.17 32.68
N GLY A 88 2.40 0.67 32.66
CA GLY A 88 3.50 1.20 33.47
C GLY A 88 3.36 0.91 34.96
N THR A 89 2.53 -0.06 35.36
CA THR A 89 2.47 -0.53 36.74
C THR A 89 3.82 -1.08 37.21
N LYS A 90 4.08 -0.97 38.51
CA LYS A 90 5.25 -1.57 39.18
C LYS A 90 4.87 -2.80 40.03
N GLU A 91 3.59 -3.15 40.03
CA GLU A 91 3.07 -4.31 40.75
C GLU A 91 3.57 -5.63 40.16
N THR A 92 3.83 -6.59 41.05
CA THR A 92 4.09 -8.00 40.70
C THR A 92 2.87 -8.84 41.07
N PHE A 93 2.59 -9.89 40.29
CA PHE A 93 1.40 -10.73 40.44
C PHE A 93 1.80 -12.21 40.53
N THR A 94 1.31 -12.92 41.54
CA THR A 94 1.50 -14.38 41.65
C THR A 94 0.62 -15.13 40.63
N THR A 95 0.86 -16.43 40.46
CA THR A 95 0.04 -17.31 39.59
C THR A 95 -1.44 -17.29 40.02
N GLU A 96 -1.69 -17.31 41.32
CA GLU A 96 -3.03 -17.31 41.93
C GLU A 96 -3.72 -15.96 41.70
N GLU A 97 -3.01 -14.84 41.93
CA GLU A 97 -3.52 -13.49 41.67
C GLU A 97 -3.87 -13.29 40.20
N LYS A 98 -3.00 -13.75 39.29
CA LYS A 98 -3.24 -13.68 37.83
C LYS A 98 -4.49 -14.47 37.43
N THR A 99 -4.62 -15.70 37.90
CA THR A 99 -5.79 -16.57 37.63
C THR A 99 -7.07 -15.90 38.11
N ALA A 100 -7.08 -15.40 39.35
CA ALA A 100 -8.28 -14.86 39.96
C ALA A 100 -8.68 -13.48 39.41
N ILE A 101 -7.72 -12.70 38.88
CA ILE A 101 -7.97 -11.48 38.09
C ILE A 101 -8.56 -11.83 36.71
N ILE A 102 -8.09 -12.90 36.04
CA ILE A 102 -8.66 -13.38 34.78
C ILE A 102 -10.14 -13.80 34.98
N GLU A 103 -10.43 -14.57 36.03
CA GLU A 103 -11.79 -14.98 36.40
C GLU A 103 -12.71 -13.78 36.62
N GLU A 104 -12.32 -12.83 37.48
CA GLU A 104 -13.11 -11.64 37.77
C GLU A 104 -13.31 -10.75 36.53
N ASN A 105 -12.26 -10.50 35.76
CA ASN A 105 -12.34 -9.68 34.54
C ASN A 105 -13.28 -10.29 33.51
N THR A 106 -13.31 -11.63 33.39
CA THR A 106 -14.25 -12.35 32.53
C THR A 106 -15.69 -12.19 33.03
N GLN A 107 -15.90 -12.33 34.35
CA GLN A 107 -17.22 -12.18 34.96
C GLN A 107 -17.77 -10.74 34.85
N ILE A 108 -16.93 -9.72 35.05
CA ILE A 108 -17.31 -8.29 34.90
C ILE A 108 -17.86 -7.99 33.50
N TRP A 109 -17.29 -8.58 32.46
CA TRP A 109 -17.81 -8.40 31.10
C TRP A 109 -19.10 -9.19 30.84
N ALA A 110 -19.20 -10.42 31.35
CA ALA A 110 -20.42 -11.23 31.22
C ALA A 110 -21.63 -10.61 31.95
N ASP A 111 -21.42 -10.06 33.15
CA ASP A 111 -22.46 -9.42 33.96
C ASP A 111 -22.78 -7.98 33.54
N LEU A 112 -22.07 -7.39 32.58
CA LEU A 112 -22.16 -5.96 32.27
C LEU A 112 -23.61 -5.48 32.04
N LEU A 113 -24.40 -6.19 31.24
CA LEU A 113 -25.80 -5.84 30.97
C LEU A 113 -26.66 -5.92 32.24
N THR A 114 -26.42 -6.92 33.09
CA THR A 114 -27.07 -7.06 34.40
C THR A 114 -26.68 -5.91 35.32
N MET A 115 -25.41 -5.50 35.33
CA MET A 115 -24.89 -4.38 36.12
C MET A 115 -25.46 -3.04 35.67
N ILE A 116 -25.69 -2.85 34.37
CA ILE A 116 -26.33 -1.65 33.82
C ILE A 116 -27.80 -1.62 34.25
N ASN A 117 -28.54 -2.72 34.03
CA ASN A 117 -29.97 -2.81 34.30
C ASN A 117 -30.31 -2.73 35.81
N ASN A 118 -29.49 -3.29 36.69
CA ASN A 118 -29.66 -3.17 38.14
C ASN A 118 -29.02 -1.89 38.74
N GLY A 119 -28.43 -1.03 37.90
CA GLY A 119 -27.82 0.23 38.31
C GLY A 119 -26.55 0.10 39.15
N SER A 120 -25.90 -1.06 39.22
CA SER A 120 -24.62 -1.24 39.93
C SER A 120 -23.39 -0.78 39.12
N TYR A 121 -23.51 -0.74 37.78
CA TYR A 121 -22.46 -0.36 36.82
C TYR A 121 -21.78 0.98 37.16
N GLY A 122 -20.47 1.08 36.85
CA GLY A 122 -19.63 2.24 37.09
C GLY A 122 -18.23 2.05 36.49
N ARG A 123 -17.30 2.93 36.86
CA ARG A 123 -15.90 2.89 36.39
C ARG A 123 -14.99 2.13 37.36
N MET A 124 -13.95 1.50 36.83
CA MET A 124 -12.85 0.97 37.65
C MET A 124 -12.14 2.12 38.38
N ASP A 125 -11.65 1.85 39.59
CA ASP A 125 -10.98 2.83 40.44
C ASP A 125 -9.67 3.37 39.80
N PRO A 126 -9.41 4.70 39.79
CA PRO A 126 -8.15 5.27 39.33
C PRO A 126 -6.90 4.75 40.06
N GLU A 127 -6.98 4.47 41.36
CA GLU A 127 -5.86 3.96 42.17
C GLU A 127 -5.48 2.55 41.74
N LEU A 128 -6.49 1.76 41.33
CA LEU A 128 -6.32 0.42 40.74
C LEU A 128 -5.92 0.47 39.25
N GLY A 129 -5.79 1.65 38.65
CA GLY A 129 -5.38 1.83 37.26
C GLY A 129 -6.52 1.86 36.23
N GLY A 130 -7.77 2.07 36.64
CA GLY A 130 -8.92 2.14 35.73
C GLY A 130 -8.82 3.24 34.67
N GLU A 131 -8.22 4.38 35.00
CA GLU A 131 -7.96 5.48 34.05
C GLU A 131 -6.65 5.31 33.24
N LYS A 132 -5.93 4.18 33.39
CA LYS A 132 -4.63 3.88 32.75
C LYS A 132 -4.65 2.67 31.80
N GLN A 133 -5.82 2.17 31.46
CA GLN A 133 -5.97 1.10 30.46
C GLN A 133 -5.71 1.64 29.04
N PHE A 134 -5.39 0.75 28.09
CA PHE A 134 -5.04 1.10 26.71
C PHE A 134 -3.83 2.05 26.59
N GLU A 135 -2.80 1.82 27.41
CA GLU A 135 -1.55 2.61 27.47
C GLU A 135 -1.73 4.10 27.81
N ALA A 136 -2.82 4.43 28.48
CA ALA A 136 -3.10 5.79 28.92
C ALA A 136 -2.30 6.20 30.17
N THR A 137 -1.93 7.48 30.26
CA THR A 137 -1.45 8.10 31.51
C THR A 137 -2.60 8.58 32.40
N GLY A 138 -3.81 8.72 31.84
CA GLY A 138 -5.04 9.16 32.49
C GLY A 138 -6.16 9.36 31.46
N VAL A 139 -7.31 9.87 31.91
CA VAL A 139 -8.46 10.20 31.04
C VAL A 139 -8.65 11.71 30.95
N ASN A 140 -8.80 12.23 29.73
CA ASN A 140 -9.18 13.63 29.51
C ASN A 140 -10.70 13.81 29.76
N TRP A 141 -11.06 14.03 31.03
CA TRP A 141 -12.46 14.21 31.44
C TRP A 141 -13.11 15.47 30.87
N GLU A 142 -12.36 16.51 30.53
CA GLU A 142 -12.87 17.79 30.02
C GLU A 142 -13.21 17.77 28.52
N ALA A 143 -12.95 16.64 27.84
CA ALA A 143 -13.24 16.47 26.43
C ALA A 143 -14.75 16.46 26.12
N ASP A 144 -15.12 16.93 24.93
CA ASP A 144 -16.51 16.92 24.49
C ASP A 144 -17.04 15.48 24.32
N ARG A 145 -18.26 15.28 24.80
CA ARG A 145 -19.10 14.14 24.42
C ARG A 145 -19.81 14.51 23.12
N VAL A 146 -19.83 13.60 22.16
CA VAL A 146 -20.34 13.83 20.81
C VAL A 146 -21.47 12.86 20.50
N SER A 147 -22.41 13.32 19.68
CA SER A 147 -23.35 12.46 18.96
C SER A 147 -22.83 12.24 17.56
N ILE A 148 -22.70 10.98 17.14
CA ILE A 148 -22.10 10.55 15.88
C ILE A 148 -23.15 9.83 15.04
N LYS A 149 -23.38 10.31 13.81
CA LYS A 149 -24.03 9.53 12.77
C LYS A 149 -22.95 8.73 12.04
N TYR A 150 -23.11 7.41 11.98
CA TYR A 150 -22.14 6.48 11.41
C TYR A 150 -22.77 5.66 10.30
N GLY A 151 -22.27 5.76 9.08
CA GLY A 151 -22.85 5.16 7.87
C GLY A 151 -22.08 3.94 7.41
N ILE A 152 -22.76 2.80 7.31
CA ILE A 152 -22.17 1.46 7.20
C ILE A 152 -22.56 0.83 5.86
N MET A 153 -21.56 0.37 5.12
CA MET A 153 -21.74 -0.44 3.91
C MET A 153 -21.94 -1.92 4.26
N GLY A 154 -23.19 -2.40 4.26
CA GLY A 154 -23.55 -3.76 4.68
C GLY A 154 -22.81 -4.89 3.94
N LYS A 155 -22.53 -4.67 2.64
CA LYS A 155 -21.77 -5.58 1.76
C LYS A 155 -20.34 -5.90 2.21
N LEU A 156 -19.78 -5.13 3.16
CA LEU A 156 -18.41 -5.28 3.63
C LEU A 156 -18.41 -5.78 5.08
N THR A 157 -17.72 -6.90 5.30
CA THR A 157 -17.66 -7.58 6.60
C THR A 157 -16.50 -7.05 7.45
N GLY A 158 -16.57 -7.25 8.77
CA GLY A 158 -15.50 -6.87 9.71
C GLY A 158 -15.93 -5.79 10.69
N MET A 159 -14.95 -5.19 11.37
CA MET A 159 -15.19 -4.23 12.44
C MET A 159 -14.80 -2.82 12.05
N ARG A 160 -15.38 -1.82 12.71
CA ARG A 160 -15.32 -0.41 12.30
C ARG A 160 -15.25 0.50 13.52
N LEU A 161 -14.13 1.18 13.79
CA LEU A 161 -14.04 2.09 14.93
C LEU A 161 -14.95 3.31 14.73
N VAL A 162 -15.93 3.52 15.62
CA VAL A 162 -16.85 4.66 15.62
C VAL A 162 -16.27 5.82 16.43
N GLY A 163 -15.94 5.55 17.69
CA GLY A 163 -15.51 6.53 18.68
C GLY A 163 -15.01 5.86 19.96
N TRP A 164 -15.02 6.59 21.07
CA TRP A 164 -14.49 6.17 22.37
C TRP A 164 -15.58 6.26 23.45
N VAL A 165 -15.71 5.25 24.31
CA VAL A 165 -16.50 5.37 25.55
C VAL A 165 -15.57 5.64 26.73
N PHE A 166 -15.90 6.64 27.55
CA PHE A 166 -15.15 6.99 28.76
C PHE A 166 -15.40 5.94 29.87
N PRO A 167 -14.42 5.67 30.77
CA PRO A 167 -14.59 4.63 31.79
C PRO A 167 -15.79 4.89 32.69
N GLY A 168 -16.72 3.93 32.74
CA GLY A 168 -17.97 3.99 33.50
C GLY A 168 -19.07 4.87 32.90
N GLU A 169 -18.87 5.47 31.72
CA GLU A 169 -19.95 6.16 31.00
C GLU A 169 -20.73 5.18 30.13
N LEU A 170 -22.03 5.44 30.02
CA LEU A 170 -22.89 4.77 29.05
C LEU A 170 -22.93 5.59 27.76
N PHE A 171 -22.85 4.90 26.63
CA PHE A 171 -23.26 5.43 25.34
C PHE A 171 -24.58 4.78 24.92
N THR A 172 -25.33 5.47 24.06
CA THR A 172 -26.53 4.94 23.42
C THR A 172 -26.24 4.70 21.95
N VAL A 173 -26.78 3.62 21.37
CA VAL A 173 -26.88 3.47 19.91
C VAL A 173 -28.36 3.40 19.52
N THR A 174 -28.74 4.09 18.45
CA THR A 174 -30.10 4.12 17.89
C THR A 174 -30.10 3.46 16.52
N VAL A 175 -30.98 2.48 16.33
CA VAL A 175 -31.18 1.73 15.08
C VAL A 175 -32.30 2.40 14.24
N PRO A 176 -32.15 2.55 12.92
CA PRO A 176 -33.20 3.09 12.06
C PRO A 176 -34.51 2.29 12.13
N GLN A 177 -35.65 2.96 11.90
CA GLN A 177 -36.98 2.35 11.95
C GLN A 177 -37.23 1.36 10.79
N ASP A 178 -36.55 1.57 9.67
CA ASP A 178 -36.56 0.77 8.45
C ASP A 178 -35.54 -0.40 8.47
N LEU A 179 -34.61 -0.42 9.43
CA LEU A 179 -33.57 -1.45 9.54
C LEU A 179 -33.90 -2.48 10.62
N ASN A 180 -34.42 -3.64 10.21
CA ASN A 180 -34.52 -4.82 11.07
C ASN A 180 -33.13 -5.47 11.24
N ILE A 181 -32.59 -5.48 12.47
CA ILE A 181 -31.27 -6.03 12.76
C ILE A 181 -31.30 -7.54 13.08
N GLY A 182 -32.48 -8.13 13.23
CA GLY A 182 -32.66 -9.54 13.60
C GLY A 182 -32.00 -9.91 14.93
N GLU A 183 -31.73 -11.20 15.13
CA GLU A 183 -31.19 -11.74 16.39
C GLU A 183 -29.67 -12.00 16.30
N GLY A 184 -28.88 -10.93 16.21
CA GLY A 184 -27.41 -11.00 16.21
C GLY A 184 -26.72 -10.79 14.87
N ASN A 185 -27.42 -10.33 13.82
CA ASN A 185 -26.79 -10.07 12.50
C ASN A 185 -25.75 -8.94 12.53
N LEU A 186 -25.87 -8.06 13.52
CA LEU A 186 -25.03 -6.91 13.80
C LEU A 186 -24.54 -7.03 15.25
N ALA A 187 -23.29 -6.63 15.52
CA ALA A 187 -22.77 -6.57 16.88
C ALA A 187 -21.99 -5.26 17.12
N LEU A 188 -21.92 -4.84 18.38
CA LEU A 188 -20.94 -3.84 18.82
C LEU A 188 -19.81 -4.52 19.58
N CYS A 189 -18.61 -3.96 19.54
CA CYS A 189 -17.53 -4.34 20.45
C CYS A 189 -16.93 -3.11 21.13
N ILE A 190 -16.55 -3.25 22.39
CA ILE A 190 -15.98 -2.18 23.21
C ILE A 190 -14.60 -2.61 23.68
N GLY A 191 -13.58 -1.77 23.50
CA GLY A 191 -12.20 -2.00 23.96
C GLY A 191 -11.15 -1.77 22.87
N LYS A 192 -10.14 -2.64 22.79
CA LYS A 192 -9.24 -2.79 21.62
C LYS A 192 -9.59 -4.09 20.88
N CYS A 193 -10.71 -4.06 20.16
CA CYS A 193 -11.37 -5.24 19.61
C CYS A 193 -10.57 -5.98 18.52
N SER A 194 -10.64 -7.32 18.52
CA SER A 194 -10.24 -8.22 17.43
C SER A 194 -11.48 -8.88 16.80
N ARG A 195 -11.37 -9.52 15.62
CA ARG A 195 -12.53 -10.17 14.96
C ARG A 195 -13.21 -11.24 15.85
N TYR A 196 -12.43 -11.88 16.72
CA TYR A 196 -12.84 -12.98 17.57
C TYR A 196 -12.39 -12.71 19.01
N VAL A 197 -13.05 -11.76 19.69
CA VAL A 197 -12.76 -11.43 21.10
C VAL A 197 -13.04 -12.60 22.05
N ASP A 198 -13.84 -13.58 21.62
CA ASP A 198 -14.07 -14.86 22.28
C ASP A 198 -12.83 -15.78 22.28
N ARG A 199 -11.92 -15.60 21.32
CA ARG A 199 -10.75 -16.48 21.11
C ARG A 199 -9.48 -16.01 21.82
N HIS A 200 -9.59 -15.07 22.74
CA HIS A 200 -8.46 -14.62 23.55
C HIS A 200 -7.93 -15.78 24.42
N TRP A 201 -6.69 -16.25 24.16
CA TRP A 201 -6.00 -17.24 24.98
C TRP A 201 -5.63 -16.69 26.37
N LEU A 202 -6.59 -16.69 27.30
CA LEU A 202 -6.48 -16.15 28.66
C LEU A 202 -5.62 -17.05 29.59
N ASP A 203 -4.39 -17.34 29.16
CA ASP A 203 -3.39 -18.11 29.89
C ASP A 203 -2.63 -17.21 30.88
N VAL A 204 -2.40 -17.70 32.10
CA VAL A 204 -1.57 -17.08 33.14
C VAL A 204 -0.12 -16.85 32.66
N ALA A 205 0.40 -17.73 31.80
CA ALA A 205 1.71 -17.58 31.16
C ALA A 205 1.74 -16.44 30.11
N LYS A 206 0.58 -15.96 29.66
CA LYS A 206 0.39 -14.85 28.72
C LYS A 206 -0.12 -13.56 29.39
N PHE A 207 -0.26 -13.57 30.72
CA PHE A 207 -0.66 -12.40 31.50
C PHE A 207 0.39 -11.27 31.38
N SER A 208 -0.03 -10.14 30.82
CA SER A 208 0.75 -8.90 30.76
C SER A 208 0.42 -8.01 31.95
N ASN A 209 1.42 -7.48 32.65
CA ASN A 209 1.19 -6.55 33.76
C ASN A 209 0.65 -5.19 33.27
N ASN A 210 0.74 -4.88 31.97
CA ASN A 210 0.44 -3.56 31.41
C ASN A 210 -1.03 -3.32 31.03
N ARG A 211 -1.93 -4.31 31.18
CA ARG A 211 -3.37 -4.15 30.91
C ARG A 211 -4.23 -5.25 31.54
N MET A 212 -5.54 -4.99 31.67
CA MET A 212 -6.51 -6.03 32.00
C MET A 212 -6.43 -7.22 31.01
N PRO A 213 -6.50 -8.50 31.45
CA PRO A 213 -6.36 -9.67 30.57
C PRO A 213 -7.39 -9.77 29.44
N LEU A 214 -8.63 -9.36 29.70
CA LEU A 214 -9.72 -9.22 28.73
C LEU A 214 -10.10 -7.74 28.65
N ASP A 215 -9.54 -7.07 27.65
CA ASP A 215 -9.61 -5.63 27.39
C ASP A 215 -10.61 -5.25 26.30
N SER A 216 -11.32 -6.22 25.71
CA SER A 216 -12.44 -6.00 24.82
C SER A 216 -13.51 -7.08 24.93
N TYR A 217 -14.75 -6.72 24.56
CA TYR A 217 -15.90 -7.63 24.57
C TYR A 217 -16.94 -7.25 23.51
N GLN A 218 -17.64 -8.25 22.97
CA GLN A 218 -18.60 -8.12 21.87
C GLN A 218 -20.04 -8.37 22.35
N PHE A 219 -20.94 -7.50 21.92
CA PHE A 219 -22.36 -7.47 22.25
C PHE A 219 -23.17 -7.67 20.95
N PRO A 220 -23.68 -8.88 20.66
CA PRO A 220 -24.63 -9.10 19.57
C PRO A 220 -25.90 -8.27 19.79
N LEU A 221 -26.29 -7.46 18.80
CA LEU A 221 -27.51 -6.67 18.86
C LEU A 221 -28.70 -7.51 18.39
N LYS A 222 -29.84 -7.33 19.04
CA LYS A 222 -31.05 -8.13 18.91
C LYS A 222 -32.26 -7.21 18.77
N GLU A 223 -33.01 -7.40 17.71
CA GLU A 223 -34.28 -6.73 17.43
C GLU A 223 -35.24 -6.83 18.64
N SER A 224 -35.28 -7.98 19.31
CA SER A 224 -36.15 -8.25 20.47
C SER A 224 -35.76 -7.53 21.79
N VAL A 225 -34.61 -6.85 21.85
CA VAL A 225 -34.09 -6.20 23.07
C VAL A 225 -33.90 -4.69 22.88
N LEU A 226 -34.25 -4.16 21.70
CA LEU A 226 -34.36 -2.72 21.46
C LEU A 226 -35.48 -2.09 22.32
N ASP A 227 -35.26 -0.89 22.85
CA ASP A 227 -36.33 -0.12 23.52
C ASP A 227 -37.30 0.53 22.51
N ASN A 228 -38.37 1.18 23.02
CA ASN A 228 -39.40 1.82 22.20
C ASN A 228 -38.87 2.89 21.22
N ASN A 229 -37.66 3.42 21.42
CA ASN A 229 -37.00 4.37 20.52
C ASN A 229 -36.02 3.68 19.55
N ARG A 230 -36.01 2.34 19.51
CA ARG A 230 -34.99 1.50 18.87
C ARG A 230 -33.58 1.73 19.39
N GLN A 231 -33.44 1.90 20.71
CA GLN A 231 -32.15 2.15 21.35
C GLN A 231 -31.58 0.98 22.14
N TYR A 232 -30.24 0.95 22.20
CA TYR A 232 -29.39 0.11 23.04
C TYR A 232 -28.48 0.99 23.91
N LYS A 233 -28.21 0.57 25.15
CA LYS A 233 -27.34 1.30 26.10
C LYS A 233 -26.23 0.38 26.60
N LEU A 234 -24.98 0.79 26.41
CA LEU A 234 -23.78 -0.01 26.70
C LEU A 234 -22.66 0.88 27.26
N GLY A 235 -21.62 0.28 27.83
CA GLY A 235 -20.44 1.00 28.32
C GLY A 235 -19.29 0.06 28.67
N SER A 236 -18.22 0.57 29.26
CA SER A 236 -17.10 -0.25 29.79
C SER A 236 -16.57 0.34 31.09
N PRO A 237 -16.31 -0.46 32.15
CA PRO A 237 -15.66 0.04 33.37
C PRO A 237 -14.25 0.59 33.13
N PHE A 238 -13.62 0.17 32.03
CA PHE A 238 -12.25 0.48 31.61
C PHE A 238 -12.20 1.54 30.49
N GLY A 239 -13.36 1.96 29.97
CA GLY A 239 -13.48 2.66 28.69
C GLY A 239 -13.18 1.74 27.49
N GLY A 240 -13.01 2.31 26.31
CA GLY A 240 -12.60 1.56 25.12
C GLY A 240 -12.99 2.25 23.80
N GLY A 241 -12.37 1.81 22.70
CA GLY A 241 -12.90 2.11 21.37
C GLY A 241 -14.22 1.36 21.15
N VAL A 242 -15.23 2.03 20.60
CA VAL A 242 -16.53 1.44 20.25
C VAL A 242 -16.52 1.10 18.78
N TYR A 243 -16.68 -0.18 18.45
CA TYR A 243 -16.64 -0.73 17.10
C TYR A 243 -18.00 -1.27 16.68
N VAL A 244 -18.39 -1.03 15.42
CA VAL A 244 -19.48 -1.78 14.77
C VAL A 244 -18.91 -3.00 14.07
N MET A 245 -19.54 -4.17 14.22
CA MET A 245 -19.12 -5.43 13.60
C MET A 245 -20.22 -6.00 12.69
N THR A 246 -19.85 -6.32 11.45
CA THR A 246 -20.72 -7.00 10.47
C THR A 246 -20.11 -8.32 10.02
N GLY A 247 -20.96 -9.25 9.55
CA GLY A 247 -20.57 -10.55 9.01
C GLY A 247 -21.42 -10.93 7.79
N GLY A 248 -21.36 -12.20 7.37
CA GLY A 248 -22.07 -12.69 6.17
C GLY A 248 -23.59 -12.44 6.19
N SER A 249 -24.18 -12.33 7.38
CA SER A 249 -25.57 -11.92 7.62
C SER A 249 -25.96 -10.56 7.03
N THR A 250 -25.00 -9.65 6.79
CA THR A 250 -25.26 -8.32 6.24
C THR A 250 -24.82 -8.15 4.79
N GLU A 251 -24.22 -9.17 4.13
CA GLU A 251 -23.61 -9.02 2.80
C GLU A 251 -24.61 -8.60 1.70
N GLY A 252 -25.90 -8.90 1.90
CA GLY A 252 -27.00 -8.45 1.03
C GLY A 252 -27.68 -7.14 1.45
N TRP A 253 -27.25 -6.48 2.54
CA TRP A 253 -27.94 -5.29 3.06
C TRP A 253 -27.55 -4.03 2.28
N ASN A 254 -28.53 -3.16 2.04
CA ASN A 254 -28.32 -1.79 1.59
C ASN A 254 -27.47 -1.01 2.62
N PRO A 255 -26.79 0.09 2.20
CA PRO A 255 -26.08 0.94 3.15
C PRO A 255 -27.06 1.57 4.15
N PHE A 256 -26.68 1.61 5.42
CA PHE A 256 -27.53 2.09 6.51
C PHE A 256 -26.76 3.01 7.47
N PHE A 257 -27.47 3.69 8.37
CA PHE A 257 -26.87 4.49 9.43
C PHE A 257 -27.12 3.88 10.81
N LEU A 258 -26.24 4.17 11.76
CA LEU A 258 -26.50 4.09 13.20
C LEU A 258 -26.18 5.45 13.82
N THR A 259 -26.95 5.86 14.83
CA THR A 259 -26.65 7.08 15.61
C THR A 259 -26.12 6.68 16.98
N PHE A 260 -24.97 7.22 17.37
CA PHE A 260 -24.33 6.95 18.66
C PHE A 260 -24.29 8.23 19.50
N ASP A 261 -24.75 8.17 20.74
CA ASP A 261 -24.77 9.31 21.66
C ASP A 261 -23.88 9.06 22.88
N ASN A 262 -23.22 10.12 23.36
CA ASN A 262 -22.29 10.12 24.50
C ASN A 262 -20.99 9.31 24.26
N LEU A 263 -20.34 9.54 23.11
CA LEU A 263 -18.97 9.08 22.82
C LEU A 263 -17.96 10.23 22.85
N GLY A 264 -16.67 9.94 22.96
CA GLY A 264 -15.58 10.83 22.56
C GLY A 264 -15.07 10.47 21.16
N LEU A 265 -14.35 11.39 20.51
CA LEU A 265 -13.67 11.10 19.24
C LEU A 265 -12.40 10.25 19.47
N THR A 266 -12.00 9.49 18.45
CA THR A 266 -10.75 8.70 18.43
C THR A 266 -9.80 9.22 17.34
N PRO A 267 -8.48 9.22 17.57
CA PRO A 267 -7.53 9.46 16.48
C PRO A 267 -7.71 8.40 15.39
N ARG A 268 -7.93 8.85 14.16
CA ARG A 268 -8.14 7.98 13.00
C ARG A 268 -7.48 8.56 11.77
N ILE A 269 -6.96 7.69 10.92
CA ILE A 269 -6.45 8.02 9.59
C ILE A 269 -7.16 7.10 8.59
N ASN A 270 -8.16 7.64 7.89
CA ASN A 270 -8.81 6.98 6.76
C ASN A 270 -8.09 7.40 5.46
N TYR A 271 -7.58 6.43 4.71
CA TYR A 271 -6.94 6.68 3.40
C TYR A 271 -7.86 7.44 2.44
N GLY A 272 -7.37 8.53 1.84
CA GLY A 272 -8.15 9.36 0.92
C GLY A 272 -9.13 10.35 1.56
N GLU A 273 -9.57 10.12 2.80
CA GLU A 273 -10.49 11.02 3.51
C GLU A 273 -9.79 11.94 4.52
N THR A 274 -8.74 11.46 5.20
CA THR A 274 -8.07 12.20 6.29
C THR A 274 -6.94 13.06 5.75
N THR A 275 -7.20 14.35 5.56
CA THR A 275 -6.17 15.34 5.20
C THR A 275 -5.24 15.64 6.38
N ASN A 276 -3.99 16.01 6.08
CA ASN A 276 -3.02 16.48 7.05
C ASN A 276 -3.49 17.71 7.84
N LYS A 277 -4.40 18.51 7.27
CA LYS A 277 -5.05 19.61 7.96
C LYS A 277 -5.99 19.11 9.08
N GLN A 278 -6.97 18.28 8.74
CA GLN A 278 -7.92 17.70 9.72
C GLN A 278 -7.21 16.87 10.79
N TRP A 279 -6.14 16.18 10.39
CA TRP A 279 -5.29 15.41 11.31
C TRP A 279 -4.66 16.30 12.38
N ASN A 280 -4.05 17.42 11.99
CA ASN A 280 -3.36 18.33 12.91
C ASN A 280 -4.31 19.25 13.70
N GLU A 281 -5.42 19.70 13.11
CA GLU A 281 -6.39 20.59 13.77
C GLU A 281 -7.30 19.87 14.78
N GLU A 282 -7.62 18.58 14.56
CA GLU A 282 -8.53 17.83 15.44
C GLU A 282 -8.04 16.41 15.77
N LEU A 283 -7.87 15.55 14.76
CA LEU A 283 -7.90 14.10 14.99
C LEU A 283 -6.72 13.57 15.82
N ARG A 284 -5.50 14.12 15.66
CA ARG A 284 -4.33 13.69 16.46
C ARG A 284 -4.49 13.94 17.96
N ASN A 285 -5.35 14.88 18.34
CA ASN A 285 -5.63 15.30 19.72
C ASN A 285 -6.98 14.76 20.27
N ALA A 286 -7.71 13.95 19.49
CA ALA A 286 -8.98 13.37 19.91
C ALA A 286 -8.84 12.51 21.21
N PRO A 287 -9.83 12.54 22.13
CA PRO A 287 -9.68 12.07 23.50
C PRO A 287 -9.54 10.55 23.69
N GLY A 288 -9.92 9.74 22.69
CA GLY A 288 -9.83 8.28 22.78
C GLY A 288 -8.39 7.77 22.88
N ASN A 289 -8.19 6.73 23.69
CA ASN A 289 -6.88 6.09 23.90
C ASN A 289 -6.60 4.91 22.95
N VAL A 290 -7.56 4.55 22.10
CA VAL A 290 -7.40 3.61 20.96
C VAL A 290 -7.54 4.39 19.66
N ALA A 291 -6.72 4.05 18.68
CA ALA A 291 -6.69 4.63 17.34
C ALA A 291 -6.80 3.54 16.26
N GLU A 292 -7.31 3.93 15.08
CA GLU A 292 -7.39 3.06 13.90
C GLU A 292 -6.79 3.80 12.68
N ILE A 293 -5.84 3.18 11.99
CA ILE A 293 -5.47 3.57 10.62
C ILE A 293 -6.21 2.60 9.70
N ARG A 294 -6.95 3.11 8.72
CA ARG A 294 -7.80 2.30 7.85
C ARG A 294 -7.52 2.57 6.38
N THR A 295 -7.27 1.48 5.65
CA THR A 295 -7.15 1.44 4.20
C THR A 295 -7.99 0.27 3.67
N PRO A 296 -8.37 0.25 2.38
CA PRO A 296 -9.06 -0.89 1.80
C PRO A 296 -8.22 -2.18 1.85
N GLY A 297 -8.53 -3.08 2.78
CA GLY A 297 -7.95 -4.41 2.90
C GLY A 297 -7.00 -4.60 4.07
N VAL A 298 -6.51 -3.52 4.70
CA VAL A 298 -5.75 -3.59 5.96
C VAL A 298 -6.04 -2.39 6.84
N ARG A 299 -6.08 -2.65 8.15
CA ARG A 299 -6.22 -1.62 9.18
C ARG A 299 -5.36 -1.94 10.38
N LEU A 300 -4.82 -0.89 11.00
CA LEU A 300 -3.95 -0.99 12.16
C LEU A 300 -4.71 -0.47 13.37
N ILE A 301 -4.90 -1.32 14.37
CA ILE A 301 -5.57 -1.00 15.63
C ILE A 301 -4.49 -0.95 16.71
N MET A 302 -4.27 0.25 17.26
CA MET A 302 -3.19 0.52 18.21
C MET A 302 -3.62 1.52 19.29
N THR A 303 -2.78 1.72 20.30
CA THR A 303 -3.00 2.75 21.30
C THR A 303 -2.65 4.14 20.76
N ALA A 304 -3.47 5.13 21.10
CA ALA A 304 -3.44 6.46 20.49
C ALA A 304 -2.07 7.14 20.58
N ARG A 305 -1.34 6.92 21.68
CA ARG A 305 0.02 7.43 21.91
C ARG A 305 1.02 7.13 20.78
N ASN A 306 0.82 6.03 20.05
CA ASN A 306 1.72 5.64 18.95
C ASN A 306 1.41 6.41 17.65
N VAL A 307 0.19 6.94 17.48
CA VAL A 307 -0.17 7.77 16.31
C VAL A 307 -0.11 9.27 16.57
N ARG A 308 -0.18 9.78 17.81
CA ARG A 308 -0.29 11.24 18.06
C ARG A 308 0.87 12.06 17.47
N GLU A 309 2.02 11.45 17.22
CA GLU A 309 3.20 12.07 16.60
C GLU A 309 3.33 11.84 15.08
N VAL A 310 2.29 11.35 14.40
CA VAL A 310 2.25 11.30 12.93
C VAL A 310 2.25 12.72 12.37
N GLU A 311 3.28 13.04 11.59
CA GLU A 311 3.42 14.33 10.90
C GLU A 311 2.63 14.38 9.57
N ASP A 312 2.55 13.23 8.88
CA ASP A 312 1.98 13.10 7.52
C ASP A 312 1.03 11.89 7.43
N ALA A 313 -0.23 12.12 7.80
CA ALA A 313 -1.30 11.14 7.81
C ALA A 313 -1.72 10.69 6.39
N GLU A 314 -1.66 11.59 5.40
CA GLU A 314 -1.98 11.28 4.01
C GLU A 314 -0.97 10.28 3.42
N PHE A 315 0.34 10.47 3.71
CA PHE A 315 1.36 9.48 3.39
C PHE A 315 1.13 8.14 4.10
N VAL A 316 0.84 8.16 5.41
CA VAL A 316 0.64 6.93 6.19
C VAL A 316 -0.52 6.09 5.64
N GLY A 317 -1.64 6.71 5.30
CA GLY A 317 -2.76 6.02 4.65
C GLY A 317 -2.41 5.45 3.27
N THR A 318 -1.65 6.21 2.47
CA THR A 318 -1.26 5.80 1.11
C THR A 318 -0.31 4.61 1.12
N TRP A 319 0.74 4.65 1.95
CA TRP A 319 1.71 3.57 2.09
C TRP A 319 1.06 2.24 2.51
N TRP A 320 0.11 2.30 3.44
CA TRP A 320 -0.61 1.10 3.89
C TRP A 320 -1.56 0.53 2.84
N HIS A 321 -2.20 1.39 2.03
CA HIS A 321 -3.02 0.96 0.89
C HIS A 321 -2.18 0.27 -0.18
N GLU A 322 -1.00 0.80 -0.49
CA GLU A 322 -0.11 0.22 -1.49
C GLU A 322 0.52 -1.10 -1.03
N ALA A 323 0.93 -1.20 0.24
CA ALA A 323 1.44 -2.43 0.84
C ALA A 323 0.43 -3.59 0.76
N ILE A 324 -0.84 -3.34 1.09
CA ILE A 324 -1.88 -4.38 1.01
C ILE A 324 -2.30 -4.65 -0.44
N SER A 325 -2.32 -3.63 -1.31
CA SER A 325 -2.71 -3.78 -2.71
C SER A 325 -1.69 -4.57 -3.53
N VAL A 326 -0.39 -4.49 -3.20
CA VAL A 326 0.63 -5.44 -3.69
C VAL A 326 0.24 -6.87 -3.35
N GLY A 327 -0.03 -7.17 -2.08
CA GLY A 327 -0.34 -8.52 -1.61
C GLY A 327 -1.53 -9.15 -2.33
N ASN A 328 -2.67 -8.45 -2.35
CA ASN A 328 -3.88 -8.94 -3.01
C ASN A 328 -3.67 -9.14 -4.53
N THR A 329 -3.07 -8.15 -5.20
CA THR A 329 -2.99 -8.11 -6.67
C THR A 329 -1.95 -9.07 -7.23
N VAL A 330 -0.83 -9.27 -6.53
CA VAL A 330 0.22 -10.22 -6.95
C VAL A 330 -0.21 -11.68 -6.81
N THR A 331 -1.13 -11.98 -5.88
CA THR A 331 -1.48 -13.36 -5.52
C THR A 331 -2.86 -13.81 -5.96
N GLY A 332 -3.73 -12.87 -6.33
CA GLY A 332 -5.14 -13.17 -6.63
C GLY A 332 -6.02 -13.38 -5.39
N THR A 333 -5.44 -13.25 -4.19
CA THR A 333 -6.17 -13.33 -2.92
C THR A 333 -6.90 -12.01 -2.65
N PHE A 334 -8.23 -12.06 -2.50
CA PHE A 334 -9.05 -10.92 -2.08
C PHE A 334 -10.16 -11.45 -1.17
N PHE A 335 -10.40 -10.78 -0.04
CA PHE A 335 -11.42 -11.16 0.95
C PHE A 335 -12.31 -9.95 1.29
N PRO A 336 -13.62 -10.13 1.58
CA PRO A 336 -14.57 -9.04 1.92
C PRO A 336 -14.38 -8.44 3.33
N MET A 337 -13.15 -8.46 3.85
CA MET A 337 -12.78 -7.92 5.17
C MET A 337 -11.35 -7.37 5.13
N PRO A 338 -11.05 -6.25 5.80
CA PRO A 338 -9.67 -5.81 6.02
C PRO A 338 -8.94 -6.70 7.05
N ILE A 339 -7.70 -7.06 6.76
CA ILE A 339 -6.79 -7.68 7.73
C ILE A 339 -6.64 -6.74 8.92
N SER A 340 -6.88 -7.26 10.13
CA SER A 340 -6.86 -6.46 11.36
C SER A 340 -5.51 -6.61 12.06
N MET A 341 -4.62 -5.62 11.94
CA MET A 341 -3.29 -5.61 12.54
C MET A 341 -3.37 -5.06 13.97
N MET A 342 -3.31 -5.93 14.98
CA MET A 342 -3.47 -5.57 16.39
C MET A 342 -2.12 -5.30 17.06
N PHE A 343 -1.88 -4.05 17.48
CA PHE A 343 -0.69 -3.67 18.25
C PHE A 343 -1.04 -3.60 19.73
N ASP A 344 -0.43 -4.47 20.53
CA ASP A 344 -0.87 -4.71 21.90
C ASP A 344 0.24 -5.15 22.87
N GLU A 345 -0.04 -5.02 24.16
CA GLU A 345 0.83 -5.45 25.26
C GLU A 345 0.78 -6.97 25.54
N ARG A 346 0.01 -7.71 24.75
CA ARG A 346 -0.13 -9.17 24.78
C ARG A 346 -0.12 -9.73 23.37
N VAL A 347 0.68 -10.77 23.15
CA VAL A 347 0.75 -11.55 21.92
C VAL A 347 0.64 -13.03 22.30
N ASP A 348 -0.37 -13.72 21.75
CA ASP A 348 -0.74 -15.07 22.18
C ASP A 348 0.25 -16.13 21.69
N ALA A 349 0.90 -15.94 20.53
CA ALA A 349 1.94 -16.83 20.00
C ALA A 349 3.13 -16.07 19.39
N GLY A 350 4.33 -16.67 19.43
CA GLY A 350 5.54 -16.08 18.85
C GLY A 350 5.99 -14.77 19.51
N ALA A 351 6.69 -13.95 18.72
CA ALA A 351 6.95 -12.53 19.03
C ALA A 351 5.87 -11.62 18.39
N ALA A 352 5.32 -12.06 17.25
CA ALA A 352 4.09 -11.63 16.60
C ALA A 352 3.45 -12.90 15.97
N VAL A 353 2.20 -12.81 15.51
CA VAL A 353 1.51 -13.93 14.85
C VAL A 353 0.35 -13.50 13.93
N ALA A 354 0.30 -14.07 12.73
CA ALA A 354 -0.81 -13.99 11.78
C ALA A 354 -1.78 -15.17 11.93
N PHE A 355 -3.01 -14.88 12.38
CA PHE A 355 -4.09 -15.85 12.40
C PHE A 355 -4.80 -15.88 11.04
N VAL A 356 -4.14 -16.43 10.01
CA VAL A 356 -4.56 -16.39 8.60
C VAL A 356 -6.03 -16.79 8.40
N GLY A 357 -6.46 -17.91 8.97
CA GLY A 357 -7.86 -18.39 8.88
C GLY A 357 -8.89 -17.53 9.62
N ALA A 358 -8.45 -16.53 10.37
CA ALA A 358 -9.28 -15.57 11.10
C ALA A 358 -9.11 -14.11 10.61
N TRP A 359 -8.18 -13.85 9.68
CA TRP A 359 -7.97 -12.55 9.02
C TRP A 359 -7.48 -11.41 9.95
N PHE A 360 -6.59 -11.72 10.89
CA PHE A 360 -5.98 -10.74 11.79
C PHE A 360 -4.56 -11.13 12.23
N CYS A 361 -3.78 -10.15 12.67
CA CYS A 361 -2.45 -10.33 13.26
C CYS A 361 -2.43 -9.80 14.71
N GLN A 362 -1.62 -10.41 15.58
CA GLN A 362 -1.22 -9.84 16.87
C GLN A 362 0.27 -9.48 16.84
N MET A 363 0.61 -8.31 17.38
CA MET A 363 1.94 -7.72 17.36
C MET A 363 2.21 -6.94 18.65
N PRO A 364 3.47 -6.80 19.09
CA PRO A 364 3.79 -6.04 20.28
C PRO A 364 3.61 -4.53 20.03
N SER A 365 3.07 -3.80 21.02
CA SER A 365 2.80 -2.36 20.89
C SER A 365 4.05 -1.54 20.53
N SER A 366 5.24 -2.00 20.94
CA SER A 366 6.53 -1.38 20.61
C SER A 366 6.87 -1.32 19.11
N TRP A 367 6.18 -2.09 18.25
CA TRP A 367 6.34 -2.02 16.79
C TRP A 367 5.45 -0.95 16.13
N ALA A 368 4.51 -0.33 16.87
CA ALA A 368 3.54 0.59 16.29
C ALA A 368 4.17 1.89 15.75
N ALA A 369 5.19 2.44 16.42
CA ALA A 369 5.77 3.73 16.05
C ALA A 369 6.41 3.75 14.64
N SER A 370 7.14 2.70 14.25
CA SER A 370 7.80 2.66 12.93
C SER A 370 6.83 2.39 11.79
N THR A 371 5.64 1.83 12.08
CA THR A 371 4.56 1.60 11.10
C THR A 371 3.77 2.85 10.72
N VAL A 372 4.04 3.98 11.38
CA VAL A 372 3.37 5.27 11.16
C VAL A 372 4.36 6.44 10.99
N ASN A 373 5.67 6.19 11.18
CA ASN A 373 6.71 7.19 10.96
C ASN A 373 7.14 7.20 9.48
N LYS A 374 6.84 8.29 8.76
CA LYS A 374 7.16 8.46 7.32
C LYS A 374 8.62 8.16 6.96
N ARG A 375 9.57 8.61 7.78
CA ARG A 375 11.02 8.37 7.54
C ARG A 375 11.35 6.89 7.62
N ASP A 376 10.83 6.18 8.61
CA ASP A 376 11.10 4.75 8.80
C ASP A 376 10.36 3.90 7.76
N MET A 377 9.10 4.23 7.46
CA MET A 377 8.30 3.61 6.40
C MET A 377 8.95 3.70 5.02
N ILE A 378 9.79 4.72 4.75
CA ILE A 378 10.57 4.85 3.50
C ILE A 378 11.93 4.11 3.58
N ASN A 379 12.65 4.20 4.70
CA ASN A 379 14.08 3.82 4.78
C ASN A 379 14.38 2.53 5.57
N GLN A 380 13.37 1.93 6.19
CA GLN A 380 13.41 0.65 6.90
C GLN A 380 12.37 -0.32 6.32
N LEU A 381 12.57 -1.62 6.56
CA LEU A 381 11.66 -2.67 6.08
C LEU A 381 10.30 -2.71 6.80
N ASN A 382 10.21 -2.24 8.07
CA ASN A 382 9.07 -2.60 8.94
C ASN A 382 8.76 -4.11 8.94
N TRP A 383 9.82 -4.94 8.79
CA TRP A 383 9.76 -6.32 8.32
C TRP A 383 8.69 -7.16 9.01
N GLY A 384 8.68 -7.19 10.35
CA GLY A 384 7.76 -8.01 11.13
C GLY A 384 6.29 -7.70 10.82
N THR A 385 5.92 -6.43 10.72
CA THR A 385 4.53 -6.04 10.42
C THR A 385 4.07 -6.54 9.04
N LEU A 386 4.88 -6.32 8.01
CA LEU A 386 4.54 -6.73 6.64
C LEU A 386 4.65 -8.25 6.46
N HIS A 387 5.55 -8.91 7.18
CA HIS A 387 5.69 -10.37 7.25
C HIS A 387 4.40 -11.03 7.78
N GLU A 388 3.87 -10.56 8.92
CA GLU A 388 2.61 -11.07 9.48
C GLU A 388 1.41 -10.76 8.56
N MET A 389 1.35 -9.55 7.98
CA MET A 389 0.31 -9.21 7.01
C MET A 389 0.34 -10.17 5.81
N ASN A 390 1.53 -10.41 5.24
CA ASN A 390 1.70 -11.19 4.02
C ASN A 390 1.58 -12.71 4.20
N HIS A 391 1.50 -13.24 5.43
CA HIS A 391 1.05 -14.63 5.66
C HIS A 391 -0.34 -14.89 5.07
N HIS A 392 -1.21 -13.87 5.04
CA HIS A 392 -2.54 -13.94 4.41
C HIS A 392 -2.48 -14.05 2.87
N MET A 393 -1.29 -13.87 2.27
CA MET A 393 -1.06 -13.86 0.82
C MET A 393 -0.31 -15.11 0.33
N GLU A 394 0.01 -16.06 1.22
CA GLU A 394 0.80 -17.24 0.85
C GLU A 394 0.03 -18.29 0.05
N GLY A 395 -1.31 -18.25 0.07
CA GLY A 395 -2.16 -19.16 -0.68
C GLY A 395 -3.54 -18.57 -1.02
N THR A 396 -4.13 -19.02 -2.12
CA THR A 396 -5.53 -18.71 -2.47
C THR A 396 -6.48 -19.78 -1.90
N TYR A 397 -7.75 -19.42 -1.71
CA TYR A 397 -8.82 -20.38 -1.37
C TYR A 397 -9.30 -21.21 -2.57
N ALA A 398 -8.72 -21.04 -3.76
CA ALA A 398 -9.24 -21.61 -5.00
C ALA A 398 -8.74 -23.04 -5.28
N GLU A 399 -7.43 -23.28 -5.12
CA GLU A 399 -6.77 -24.53 -5.56
C GLU A 399 -5.73 -25.02 -4.54
N ASP A 400 -6.22 -25.41 -3.36
CA ASP A 400 -5.49 -26.08 -2.28
C ASP A 400 -4.07 -25.56 -1.98
N GLY A 401 -3.99 -24.43 -1.27
CA GLY A 401 -2.84 -24.06 -0.44
C GLY A 401 -1.75 -23.21 -1.09
N LYS A 402 -0.54 -23.25 -0.49
CA LYS A 402 0.56 -22.33 -0.83
C LYS A 402 1.18 -22.60 -2.21
N TRP A 403 1.58 -21.54 -2.89
CA TRP A 403 2.35 -21.60 -4.14
C TRP A 403 3.85 -21.82 -3.88
N GLY A 404 4.60 -22.26 -4.89
CA GLY A 404 6.07 -22.36 -4.80
C GLY A 404 6.65 -23.60 -4.09
N MET A 405 7.97 -23.76 -4.22
CA MET A 405 8.85 -24.54 -3.35
C MET A 405 9.23 -23.76 -2.07
N GLY A 406 9.44 -24.45 -0.94
CA GLY A 406 9.90 -23.82 0.32
C GLY A 406 8.79 -23.18 1.17
N ALA A 407 7.74 -23.94 1.50
CA ALA A 407 6.41 -23.43 1.93
C ALA A 407 6.27 -22.85 3.37
N SER A 408 7.34 -22.42 4.03
CA SER A 408 7.25 -21.60 5.26
C SER A 408 8.29 -20.48 5.23
N GLU A 409 7.92 -19.32 5.76
CA GLU A 409 8.73 -18.10 5.90
C GLU A 409 9.42 -17.61 4.63
N THR A 410 8.87 -17.99 3.47
CA THR A 410 9.37 -17.57 2.16
C THR A 410 8.32 -16.83 1.38
N ASN A 411 7.12 -17.38 1.17
CA ASN A 411 6.12 -16.79 0.28
C ASN A 411 5.65 -15.41 0.76
N ASN A 412 5.36 -15.26 2.05
CA ASN A 412 5.06 -13.98 2.71
C ASN A 412 6.18 -12.93 2.45
N ASN A 413 7.43 -13.36 2.51
CA ASN A 413 8.60 -12.52 2.34
C ASN A 413 8.93 -12.17 0.88
N VAL A 414 8.46 -12.96 -0.10
CA VAL A 414 8.50 -12.58 -1.51
C VAL A 414 7.55 -11.40 -1.78
N ILE A 415 6.33 -11.44 -1.20
CA ILE A 415 5.38 -10.32 -1.30
C ILE A 415 5.95 -9.07 -0.62
N ASN A 416 6.59 -9.24 0.53
CA ASN A 416 7.29 -8.18 1.25
C ASN A 416 8.41 -7.54 0.39
N ALA A 417 9.21 -8.37 -0.29
CA ALA A 417 10.26 -7.91 -1.20
C ALA A 417 9.70 -7.11 -2.38
N ILE A 418 8.60 -7.55 -3.00
CA ILE A 418 7.97 -6.83 -4.12
C ILE A 418 7.59 -5.41 -3.73
N PHE A 419 6.94 -5.23 -2.57
CA PHE A 419 6.58 -3.92 -2.08
C PHE A 419 7.81 -3.03 -1.90
N HIS A 420 8.87 -3.52 -1.23
CA HIS A 420 10.06 -2.70 -1.01
C HIS A 420 10.88 -2.39 -2.28
N ILE A 421 10.89 -3.29 -3.27
CA ILE A 421 11.56 -3.06 -4.57
C ILE A 421 10.92 -1.88 -5.31
N ASP A 422 9.59 -1.77 -5.26
CA ASP A 422 8.85 -0.70 -5.92
C ASP A 422 8.82 0.59 -5.07
N TYR A 423 8.44 0.53 -3.79
CA TYR A 423 8.00 1.72 -3.03
C TYR A 423 8.95 2.24 -1.94
N ASN A 424 10.04 1.55 -1.57
CA ASN A 424 10.97 2.01 -0.52
C ASN A 424 12.26 2.64 -1.06
N ASN A 425 13.01 3.36 -0.21
CA ASN A 425 14.35 3.88 -0.56
C ASN A 425 15.51 3.02 -0.01
N ILE A 426 15.22 1.86 0.58
CA ILE A 426 16.17 1.05 1.37
C ILE A 426 17.47 0.76 0.61
N SER A 427 17.40 0.39 -0.67
CA SER A 427 18.61 0.06 -1.45
C SER A 427 19.49 1.26 -1.81
N ALA A 428 19.12 2.51 -1.50
CA ALA A 428 20.04 3.64 -1.60
C ALA A 428 21.28 3.46 -0.70
N LYS A 429 21.13 2.85 0.48
CA LYS A 429 22.23 2.68 1.45
C LYS A 429 23.18 1.50 1.16
N ARG A 430 22.98 0.76 0.07
CA ARG A 430 23.77 -0.46 -0.28
C ARG A 430 25.30 -0.24 -0.31
N GLY A 431 25.77 0.98 -0.58
CA GLY A 431 27.19 1.34 -0.51
C GLY A 431 27.79 1.34 0.91
N ALA A 432 26.97 1.49 1.95
CA ALA A 432 27.33 1.35 3.36
C ALA A 432 27.13 -0.08 3.90
N GLY A 433 26.62 -0.99 3.06
CA GLY A 433 26.17 -2.33 3.46
C GLY A 433 24.71 -2.38 3.89
N PHE A 434 24.27 -3.58 4.27
CA PHE A 434 22.92 -3.90 4.72
C PHE A 434 22.97 -4.72 6.01
N SER A 435 21.94 -4.61 6.85
CA SER A 435 21.77 -5.46 8.03
C SER A 435 20.54 -6.36 7.89
N GLY A 436 20.72 -7.68 8.07
CA GLY A 436 19.63 -8.65 7.98
C GLY A 436 18.98 -8.71 6.59
N TRP A 437 17.66 -8.57 6.54
CA TRP A 437 16.82 -8.85 5.38
C TRP A 437 16.84 -7.80 4.25
N GLU A 438 17.53 -6.68 4.42
CA GLU A 438 17.47 -5.54 3.49
C GLU A 438 17.98 -5.86 2.07
N TYR A 439 18.73 -6.95 1.90
CA TYR A 439 19.21 -7.44 0.61
C TYR A 439 18.08 -7.69 -0.41
N ILE A 440 16.84 -8.00 0.04
CA ILE A 440 15.68 -8.22 -0.84
C ILE A 440 15.31 -7.00 -1.69
N THR A 441 15.89 -5.83 -1.38
CA THR A 441 15.64 -4.57 -2.08
C THR A 441 16.69 -4.24 -3.16
N ASP A 442 17.67 -5.14 -3.39
CA ASP A 442 18.79 -4.94 -4.30
C ASP A 442 19.33 -6.25 -4.92
N GLY A 443 19.55 -6.24 -6.24
CA GLY A 443 20.04 -7.39 -6.99
C GLY A 443 21.49 -7.78 -6.66
N PHE A 444 22.37 -6.81 -6.39
CA PHE A 444 23.77 -7.08 -6.05
C PHE A 444 23.87 -7.79 -4.69
N ALA A 445 23.21 -7.28 -3.65
CA ALA A 445 23.21 -7.89 -2.33
C ALA A 445 22.43 -9.20 -2.25
N THR A 446 21.42 -9.39 -3.11
CA THR A 446 20.74 -10.69 -3.24
C THR A 446 21.69 -11.75 -3.83
N MET A 447 22.39 -11.45 -4.93
CA MET A 447 23.17 -12.44 -5.67
C MET A 447 24.63 -12.60 -5.24
N LYS A 448 25.28 -11.56 -4.69
CA LYS A 448 26.70 -11.63 -4.31
C LYS A 448 27.00 -12.80 -3.34
N PRO A 449 26.18 -13.06 -2.29
CA PRO A 449 26.40 -14.23 -1.42
C PRO A 449 26.23 -15.57 -2.14
N VAL A 450 25.35 -15.65 -3.14
CA VAL A 450 25.10 -16.89 -3.91
C VAL A 450 26.32 -17.23 -4.78
N PHE A 451 26.91 -16.25 -5.47
CA PHE A 451 28.19 -16.40 -6.17
C PHE A 451 29.40 -16.58 -5.24
N ASP A 452 29.25 -16.27 -3.95
CA ASP A 452 30.18 -16.64 -2.88
C ASP A 452 29.92 -18.03 -2.26
N ASN A 453 29.03 -18.83 -2.85
CA ASN A 453 28.61 -20.17 -2.41
C ASN A 453 27.89 -20.21 -1.04
N SER A 454 27.41 -19.08 -0.53
CA SER A 454 26.55 -19.04 0.66
C SER A 454 25.28 -19.85 0.44
N GLN A 455 24.75 -20.44 1.50
CA GLN A 455 23.46 -21.17 1.51
C GLN A 455 22.38 -20.41 2.31
N ASP A 456 22.66 -19.18 2.72
CA ASP A 456 21.73 -18.29 3.42
C ASP A 456 20.53 -17.92 2.54
N GLN A 457 19.31 -18.16 3.04
CA GLN A 457 18.03 -17.75 2.45
C GLN A 457 17.85 -18.06 0.95
N LEU A 458 18.40 -19.18 0.46
CA LEU A 458 18.39 -19.51 -0.98
C LEU A 458 16.99 -19.47 -1.61
N TYR A 459 15.95 -19.97 -0.93
CA TYR A 459 14.59 -19.94 -1.46
C TYR A 459 14.11 -18.50 -1.75
N LEU A 460 14.17 -17.61 -0.75
CA LEU A 460 13.77 -16.20 -0.92
C LEU A 460 14.63 -15.49 -1.98
N ARG A 461 15.97 -15.68 -1.93
CA ARG A 461 16.89 -15.14 -2.95
C ARG A 461 16.51 -15.63 -4.36
N THR A 462 16.05 -16.88 -4.51
CA THR A 462 15.64 -17.43 -5.81
C THR A 462 14.36 -16.75 -6.34
N TYR A 463 13.37 -16.50 -5.48
CA TYR A 463 12.11 -15.85 -5.91
C TYR A 463 12.27 -14.37 -6.24
N VAL A 464 13.10 -13.66 -5.47
CA VAL A 464 13.23 -12.20 -5.59
C VAL A 464 14.16 -11.81 -6.75
N THR A 465 15.18 -12.62 -7.07
CA THR A 465 16.15 -12.28 -8.13
C THR A 465 15.54 -11.95 -9.50
N PRO A 466 14.54 -12.69 -10.03
CA PRO A 466 13.88 -12.34 -11.29
C PRO A 466 13.21 -10.96 -11.29
N ALA A 467 12.72 -10.48 -10.14
CA ALA A 467 12.11 -9.15 -10.03
C ALA A 467 13.08 -8.01 -10.36
N PHE A 468 14.37 -8.19 -10.08
CA PHE A 468 15.41 -7.22 -10.42
C PHE A 468 15.79 -7.24 -11.91
N GLY A 469 15.69 -8.40 -12.57
CA GLY A 469 16.03 -8.56 -13.99
C GLY A 469 14.91 -8.15 -14.94
N PHE A 470 13.64 -8.32 -14.52
CA PHE A 470 12.46 -8.22 -15.39
C PHE A 470 11.30 -7.40 -14.78
N GLY A 471 11.53 -6.75 -13.63
CA GLY A 471 10.50 -6.04 -12.87
C GLY A 471 9.63 -6.98 -12.03
N THR A 472 9.07 -6.47 -10.93
CA THR A 472 8.26 -7.26 -9.97
C THR A 472 7.07 -8.01 -10.58
N ILE A 473 6.58 -7.58 -11.75
CA ILE A 473 5.46 -8.19 -12.48
C ILE A 473 5.72 -9.66 -12.85
N VAL A 474 6.99 -10.08 -13.04
CA VAL A 474 7.28 -11.49 -13.35
C VAL A 474 7.08 -12.43 -12.17
N VAL A 475 7.09 -11.91 -10.95
CA VAL A 475 6.76 -12.70 -9.76
C VAL A 475 5.25 -12.95 -9.70
N LYS A 476 4.42 -11.97 -10.08
CA LYS A 476 2.98 -12.22 -10.34
C LYS A 476 2.81 -13.27 -11.43
N LYS A 477 3.46 -13.14 -12.61
CA LYS A 477 3.38 -14.15 -13.68
C LYS A 477 3.77 -15.56 -13.20
N LEU A 478 4.78 -15.67 -12.34
CA LEU A 478 5.18 -16.95 -11.74
C LEU A 478 4.08 -17.53 -10.84
N ILE A 479 3.42 -16.70 -10.01
CA ILE A 479 2.32 -17.11 -9.13
C ILE A 479 1.06 -17.46 -9.95
N ASP A 480 0.77 -16.70 -11.00
CA ASP A 480 -0.28 -17.03 -11.99
C ASP A 480 0.01 -18.39 -12.66
N ASN A 481 1.27 -18.65 -13.03
CA ASN A 481 1.71 -19.94 -13.59
C ASN A 481 1.55 -21.10 -12.58
N TYR A 482 1.74 -20.85 -11.28
CA TYR A 482 1.49 -21.83 -10.21
C TYR A 482 0.01 -22.20 -10.06
N TYR A 483 -0.90 -21.24 -10.20
CA TYR A 483 -2.35 -21.43 -10.03
C TYR A 483 -3.11 -21.73 -11.31
N ASN A 484 -2.49 -21.61 -12.49
CA ASN A 484 -3.20 -21.84 -13.76
C ASN A 484 -2.39 -22.77 -14.69
N MET A 485 -1.17 -22.37 -15.04
CA MET A 485 -0.38 -23.07 -16.07
C MET A 485 -0.02 -24.51 -15.66
N TYR A 486 0.37 -24.74 -14.40
CA TYR A 486 0.68 -26.08 -13.89
C TYR A 486 -0.47 -27.09 -14.07
N TYR A 487 -1.72 -26.64 -13.87
CA TYR A 487 -2.91 -27.46 -14.00
C TYR A 487 -3.39 -27.58 -15.45
N ASN A 488 -3.51 -26.46 -16.16
CA ASN A 488 -3.98 -26.41 -17.56
C ASN A 488 -3.07 -27.22 -18.50
N GLU A 489 -1.75 -27.12 -18.34
CA GLU A 489 -0.76 -27.88 -19.12
C GLU A 489 -0.51 -29.30 -18.56
N ASN A 490 -1.27 -29.71 -17.53
CA ASN A 490 -1.21 -31.01 -16.86
C ASN A 490 0.21 -31.42 -16.39
N TYR A 491 1.06 -30.46 -16.02
CA TYR A 491 2.48 -30.70 -15.72
C TYR A 491 2.70 -31.71 -14.57
N GLY A 492 1.78 -31.77 -13.61
CA GLY A 492 1.82 -32.77 -12.55
C GLY A 492 1.80 -34.22 -13.06
N THR A 493 0.96 -34.50 -14.06
CA THR A 493 0.87 -35.82 -14.70
C THR A 493 1.95 -36.00 -15.76
N THR A 494 2.23 -34.97 -16.57
CA THR A 494 3.23 -35.01 -17.66
C THR A 494 4.64 -35.31 -17.17
N PHE A 495 5.02 -34.81 -15.98
CA PHE A 495 6.36 -35.02 -15.40
C PHE A 495 6.39 -35.88 -14.14
N GLY A 496 5.24 -36.26 -13.58
CA GLY A 496 5.16 -36.99 -12.31
C GLY A 496 5.69 -36.21 -11.11
N LYS A 497 5.57 -34.88 -11.12
CA LYS A 497 6.11 -33.96 -10.10
C LYS A 497 5.01 -33.14 -9.44
N THR A 498 5.13 -32.86 -8.14
CA THR A 498 4.28 -31.87 -7.48
C THR A 498 4.64 -30.45 -7.92
N ARG A 499 3.70 -29.49 -7.80
CA ARG A 499 4.01 -28.06 -8.08
C ARG A 499 5.19 -27.54 -7.23
N THR A 500 5.40 -28.11 -6.05
CA THR A 500 6.49 -27.78 -5.12
C THR A 500 7.89 -28.30 -5.53
N ASP A 501 8.02 -29.07 -6.62
CA ASP A 501 9.30 -29.56 -7.15
C ASP A 501 10.13 -28.41 -7.76
N SER A 502 11.45 -28.43 -7.54
CA SER A 502 12.37 -27.37 -7.98
C SER A 502 12.55 -27.31 -9.50
N GLY A 503 12.41 -28.43 -10.21
CA GLY A 503 12.35 -28.45 -11.68
C GLY A 503 11.09 -27.77 -12.20
N ILE A 504 9.94 -28.02 -11.55
CA ILE A 504 8.68 -27.33 -11.87
C ILE A 504 8.81 -25.81 -11.63
N PHE A 505 9.44 -25.39 -10.52
CA PHE A 505 9.79 -23.97 -10.33
C PHE A 505 10.60 -23.40 -11.51
N CYS A 506 11.66 -24.09 -11.95
CA CYS A 506 12.50 -23.62 -13.06
C CYS A 506 11.72 -23.52 -14.39
N LEU A 507 10.78 -24.43 -14.65
CA LEU A 507 9.90 -24.41 -15.84
C LEU A 507 8.88 -23.27 -15.77
N LEU A 508 8.15 -23.13 -14.66
CA LEU A 508 7.15 -22.07 -14.49
C LEU A 508 7.80 -20.67 -14.49
N LEU A 509 9.03 -20.56 -13.99
CA LEU A 509 9.85 -19.35 -14.12
C LEU A 509 10.27 -19.11 -15.58
N ALA A 510 10.75 -20.13 -16.31
CA ALA A 510 11.12 -19.98 -17.72
C ALA A 510 9.96 -19.47 -18.58
N ARG A 511 8.74 -19.97 -18.31
CA ARG A 511 7.49 -19.48 -18.94
C ARG A 511 7.05 -18.09 -18.45
N ALA A 512 7.52 -17.60 -17.30
CA ALA A 512 7.19 -16.28 -16.76
C ALA A 512 8.15 -15.15 -17.23
N ILE A 513 9.45 -15.45 -17.39
CA ILE A 513 10.48 -14.48 -17.84
C ILE A 513 10.92 -14.66 -19.30
N GLU A 514 10.44 -15.69 -19.99
CA GLU A 514 10.83 -16.04 -21.38
C GLU A 514 12.35 -16.17 -21.54
N ARG A 515 12.98 -16.87 -20.59
CA ARG A 515 14.43 -17.17 -20.57
C ARG A 515 14.68 -18.63 -20.27
N ASP A 516 15.81 -19.14 -20.73
CA ASP A 516 16.32 -20.42 -20.25
C ASP A 516 16.82 -20.26 -18.81
N THR A 517 16.21 -21.01 -17.90
CA THR A 517 16.46 -20.98 -16.46
C THR A 517 17.45 -22.04 -16.00
N GLN A 518 18.02 -22.88 -16.90
CA GLN A 518 18.94 -23.94 -16.50
C GLN A 518 20.16 -23.38 -15.76
N TYR A 519 20.85 -22.40 -16.36
CA TYR A 519 22.01 -21.76 -15.75
C TYR A 519 21.64 -21.06 -14.43
N TYR A 520 20.51 -20.34 -14.43
CA TYR A 520 19.97 -19.68 -13.24
C TYR A 520 19.72 -20.65 -12.08
N CYS A 521 18.99 -21.73 -12.30
CA CYS A 521 18.68 -22.74 -11.29
C CYS A 521 19.93 -23.50 -10.83
N ASN A 522 20.88 -23.77 -11.73
CA ASN A 522 22.17 -24.38 -11.39
C ASN A 522 23.00 -23.54 -10.41
N ILE A 523 23.00 -22.19 -10.53
CA ILE A 523 23.66 -21.28 -9.58
C ILE A 523 23.11 -21.48 -8.16
N PHE A 524 21.79 -21.64 -8.04
CA PHE A 524 21.12 -21.91 -6.77
C PHE A 524 21.12 -23.40 -6.35
N LYS A 525 21.75 -24.28 -7.14
CA LYS A 525 21.83 -25.73 -6.93
C LYS A 525 20.47 -26.46 -6.98
N TRP A 526 19.48 -25.87 -7.64
CA TRP A 526 18.18 -26.49 -7.83
C TRP A 526 18.23 -27.59 -8.90
N ALA A 527 17.83 -28.81 -8.53
CA ALA A 527 17.75 -29.92 -9.47
C ALA A 527 16.62 -29.71 -10.50
N ILE A 528 16.87 -30.06 -11.75
CA ILE A 528 15.87 -30.08 -12.83
C ILE A 528 15.83 -31.50 -13.40
N ASP A 529 14.63 -32.09 -13.50
CA ASP A 529 14.43 -33.38 -14.15
C ASP A 529 14.82 -33.33 -15.64
N ALA A 530 15.36 -34.41 -16.20
CA ALA A 530 15.78 -34.45 -17.60
C ALA A 530 14.64 -34.15 -18.59
N ASN A 531 13.41 -34.56 -18.27
CA ASN A 531 12.23 -34.31 -19.11
C ASN A 531 11.78 -32.85 -19.01
N ILE A 532 11.85 -32.26 -17.81
CA ILE A 532 11.55 -30.84 -17.57
C ILE A 532 12.60 -29.95 -18.22
N LEU A 533 13.88 -30.32 -18.16
CA LEU A 533 14.94 -29.62 -18.86
C LEU A 533 14.76 -29.70 -20.38
N ALA A 534 14.39 -30.88 -20.91
CA ALA A 534 14.06 -31.03 -22.33
C ALA A 534 12.87 -30.14 -22.72
N GLU A 535 11.85 -30.00 -21.86
CA GLU A 535 10.74 -29.06 -22.05
C GLU A 535 11.23 -27.60 -22.11
N ILE A 536 12.03 -27.14 -21.13
CA ILE A 536 12.60 -25.77 -21.12
C ILE A 536 13.39 -25.48 -22.42
N LYS A 537 14.14 -26.46 -22.94
CA LYS A 537 14.90 -26.31 -24.19
C LYS A 537 14.03 -26.22 -25.45
N LYS A 538 12.77 -26.68 -25.45
CA LYS A 538 11.87 -26.57 -26.63
C LYS A 538 11.57 -25.11 -27.00
N TYR A 539 11.48 -24.23 -26.01
CA TYR A 539 11.12 -22.82 -26.21
C TYR A 539 12.24 -21.99 -26.86
N LYS A 540 13.49 -22.48 -26.86
CA LYS A 540 14.68 -21.81 -27.43
C LYS A 540 14.91 -20.39 -26.89
N TYR A 541 14.45 -20.11 -25.67
CA TYR A 541 14.66 -18.82 -25.02
C TYR A 541 16.15 -18.57 -24.75
N PRO A 542 16.61 -17.30 -24.76
CA PRO A 542 17.99 -16.98 -24.36
C PRO A 542 18.20 -17.17 -22.85
N THR A 543 19.43 -17.48 -22.45
CA THR A 543 19.79 -17.77 -21.04
C THR A 543 19.65 -16.55 -20.13
N PHE A 544 19.12 -16.75 -18.92
CA PHE A 544 19.10 -15.71 -17.88
C PHE A 544 20.42 -15.68 -17.09
N PHE A 545 21.17 -14.59 -17.22
CA PHE A 545 22.36 -14.29 -16.42
C PHE A 545 22.00 -13.31 -15.29
N PRO A 546 21.87 -13.76 -14.03
CA PRO A 546 21.46 -12.93 -12.89
C PRO A 546 22.63 -12.10 -12.35
N PHE A 547 23.25 -11.29 -13.20
CA PHE A 547 24.39 -10.44 -12.84
C PHE A 547 23.96 -9.00 -12.58
N PHE A 548 24.34 -8.43 -11.44
CA PHE A 548 23.87 -7.12 -10.98
C PHE A 548 25.02 -6.26 -10.47
N MET A 549 25.09 -4.98 -10.89
CA MET A 549 26.11 -4.03 -10.45
C MET A 549 25.58 -3.13 -9.32
N SER A 550 26.36 -2.97 -8.25
CA SER A 550 25.96 -2.18 -7.08
C SER A 550 25.81 -0.68 -7.37
N TYR A 551 26.57 -0.10 -8.29
CA TYR A 551 26.38 1.29 -8.70
C TYR A 551 25.10 1.52 -9.52
N SER A 552 24.61 0.48 -10.21
CA SER A 552 23.44 0.58 -11.09
C SER A 552 22.14 0.70 -10.28
N HIS A 553 21.08 1.16 -10.95
CA HIS A 553 19.70 0.94 -10.51
C HIS A 553 18.79 0.27 -11.55
N THR A 554 19.26 -0.03 -12.77
CA THR A 554 18.55 -0.89 -13.75
C THR A 554 19.34 -2.12 -14.20
N TYR A 555 18.62 -3.15 -14.68
CA TYR A 555 19.11 -4.27 -15.48
C TYR A 555 18.35 -4.26 -16.80
N ASN A 556 19.02 -3.97 -17.93
CA ASN A 556 18.41 -3.88 -19.26
C ASN A 556 17.14 -2.98 -19.28
N GLY A 557 17.20 -1.83 -18.59
CA GLY A 557 16.08 -0.88 -18.43
C GLY A 557 15.12 -1.19 -17.26
N ASN A 558 15.09 -2.42 -16.73
CA ASN A 558 14.23 -2.77 -15.60
C ASN A 558 14.83 -2.26 -14.28
N LYS A 559 14.10 -1.37 -13.58
CA LYS A 559 14.53 -0.77 -12.31
C LYS A 559 14.55 -1.80 -11.18
N TYR A 560 15.69 -1.89 -10.48
CA TYR A 560 15.90 -2.76 -9.32
C TYR A 560 16.52 -2.07 -8.09
N GLY A 561 17.24 -0.95 -8.28
CA GLY A 561 17.97 -0.27 -7.22
C GLY A 561 17.44 1.14 -6.95
N ARG A 562 18.29 1.96 -6.33
CA ARG A 562 18.08 3.42 -6.12
C ARG A 562 19.34 4.19 -6.50
N THR A 563 19.34 5.51 -6.36
CA THR A 563 20.56 6.34 -6.53
C THR A 563 21.72 5.77 -5.71
N TYR A 564 22.96 6.01 -6.14
CA TYR A 564 24.15 5.60 -5.39
C TYR A 564 24.89 6.85 -4.88
N THR A 565 25.00 7.01 -3.57
CA THR A 565 25.60 8.21 -2.96
C THR A 565 27.13 8.15 -3.02
N LEU A 566 27.75 9.24 -3.46
CA LEU A 566 29.19 9.48 -3.48
C LEU A 566 29.56 10.68 -2.59
N PRO A 567 30.76 10.72 -2.00
CA PRO A 567 31.21 11.88 -1.24
C PRO A 567 31.46 13.08 -2.16
N TYR A 568 30.88 14.24 -1.83
CA TYR A 568 30.99 15.47 -2.62
C TYR A 568 32.45 15.91 -2.81
N ASN A 569 32.83 16.24 -4.06
CA ASN A 569 34.15 16.73 -4.45
C ASN A 569 35.33 15.85 -3.99
N ILE A 570 35.11 14.54 -3.84
CA ILE A 570 36.09 13.58 -3.33
C ILE A 570 36.27 12.44 -4.33
N THR A 571 37.51 12.25 -4.82
CA THR A 571 37.85 11.21 -5.79
C THR A 571 37.54 9.81 -5.24
N THR A 572 36.67 9.09 -5.95
CA THR A 572 36.24 7.73 -5.62
C THR A 572 36.67 6.78 -6.72
N ARG A 573 37.31 5.67 -6.32
CA ARG A 573 37.76 4.59 -7.21
C ARG A 573 36.56 3.69 -7.55
N LEU A 574 36.01 3.87 -8.74
CA LEU A 574 34.97 3.01 -9.32
C LEU A 574 35.64 1.77 -9.94
N ASN A 575 35.24 0.57 -9.50
CA ASN A 575 35.70 -0.69 -10.07
C ASN A 575 34.48 -1.52 -10.48
N PHE A 576 34.12 -1.50 -11.76
CA PHE A 576 32.89 -2.13 -12.24
C PHE A 576 32.93 -3.66 -12.13
N THR A 577 34.11 -4.27 -12.26
CA THR A 577 34.33 -5.71 -12.04
C THR A 577 34.01 -6.10 -10.59
N ALA A 578 34.58 -5.39 -9.60
CA ALA A 578 34.37 -5.69 -8.17
C ALA A 578 32.98 -5.27 -7.67
N ALA A 579 32.38 -4.25 -8.28
CA ALA A 579 31.02 -3.79 -8.00
C ALA A 579 29.93 -4.67 -8.63
N THR A 580 30.27 -5.71 -9.39
CA THR A 580 29.29 -6.60 -10.05
C THR A 580 29.22 -7.97 -9.36
N ALA A 581 28.02 -8.34 -8.92
CA ALA A 581 27.71 -9.69 -8.49
C ALA A 581 27.56 -10.57 -9.72
N MET A 582 28.53 -11.45 -9.96
CA MET A 582 28.58 -12.38 -11.10
C MET A 582 29.32 -13.67 -10.75
N ASP A 583 29.13 -14.68 -11.58
CA ASP A 583 29.77 -15.99 -11.46
C ASP A 583 31.30 -15.87 -11.61
N LYS A 584 32.04 -16.52 -10.69
CA LYS A 584 33.51 -16.49 -10.64
C LYS A 584 34.18 -17.21 -11.81
N THR A 585 33.43 -18.00 -12.58
CA THR A 585 33.91 -18.66 -13.81
C THR A 585 33.77 -17.79 -15.07
N THR A 586 33.12 -16.63 -14.97
CA THR A 586 32.88 -15.68 -16.07
C THR A 586 34.19 -15.17 -16.68
N LYS A 587 34.23 -15.08 -18.01
CA LYS A 587 35.39 -14.65 -18.81
C LYS A 587 35.04 -13.47 -19.71
N ASN A 588 36.03 -12.90 -20.39
CA ASN A 588 35.88 -11.82 -21.38
C ASN A 588 35.13 -10.58 -20.85
N ILE A 589 35.32 -10.27 -19.57
CA ILE A 589 34.61 -9.23 -18.80
C ILE A 589 35.06 -7.84 -19.27
N LYS A 590 34.16 -7.08 -19.90
CA LYS A 590 34.37 -5.69 -20.32
C LYS A 590 33.19 -4.81 -19.92
N PHE A 591 33.49 -3.64 -19.36
CA PHE A 591 32.53 -2.58 -19.03
C PHE A 591 32.82 -1.31 -19.84
N GLU A 592 31.85 -0.90 -20.66
CA GLU A 592 31.96 0.22 -21.59
C GLU A 592 30.94 1.31 -21.23
N ILE A 593 31.42 2.52 -20.92
CA ILE A 593 30.55 3.66 -20.63
C ILE A 593 29.98 4.18 -21.96
N LEU A 594 28.67 4.01 -22.16
CA LEU A 594 27.97 4.46 -23.36
C LEU A 594 27.52 5.92 -23.25
N GLN A 595 27.18 6.37 -22.04
CA GLN A 595 26.66 7.71 -21.77
C GLN A 595 26.89 8.11 -20.31
N GLY A 596 27.04 9.41 -20.06
CA GLY A 596 27.00 9.99 -18.71
C GLY A 596 28.34 10.07 -17.99
N LEU A 597 28.30 10.25 -16.67
CA LEU A 597 29.47 10.59 -15.83
C LEU A 597 30.14 11.91 -16.27
N THR A 598 29.30 12.92 -16.57
CA THR A 598 29.70 14.19 -17.21
C THR A 598 29.73 15.40 -16.28
N LYS A 599 29.11 15.32 -15.09
CA LYS A 599 29.11 16.39 -14.08
C LYS A 599 30.31 16.28 -13.10
N GLY A 600 31.18 15.29 -13.29
CA GLY A 600 32.38 15.07 -12.50
C GLY A 600 33.61 14.78 -13.37
N ASN A 601 34.79 14.84 -12.76
CA ASN A 601 36.06 14.54 -13.43
C ASN A 601 36.30 13.03 -13.40
N ILE A 602 36.21 12.36 -14.55
CA ILE A 602 36.51 10.92 -14.72
C ILE A 602 37.89 10.68 -15.34
N LYS A 603 38.61 9.67 -14.84
CA LYS A 603 39.90 9.22 -15.38
C LYS A 603 39.97 7.70 -15.37
N LYS A 604 40.18 7.07 -16.53
CA LYS A 604 40.49 5.63 -16.60
C LYS A 604 41.85 5.36 -15.98
N ILE A 605 41.93 4.30 -15.16
CA ILE A 605 43.17 3.89 -14.49
C ILE A 605 43.67 2.57 -15.09
N GLU A 606 42.76 1.61 -15.26
CA GLU A 606 42.99 0.31 -15.92
C GLU A 606 41.67 -0.18 -16.54
N GLU A 607 41.61 -1.41 -17.05
CA GLU A 607 40.37 -1.93 -17.66
C GLU A 607 39.27 -2.07 -16.60
N ASN A 608 38.05 -1.62 -16.91
CA ASN A 608 36.88 -1.61 -16.00
C ASN A 608 37.04 -0.77 -14.70
N VAL A 609 38.10 0.03 -14.57
CA VAL A 609 38.43 0.76 -13.33
C VAL A 609 38.79 2.23 -13.60
N TYR A 610 38.11 3.13 -12.89
CA TYR A 610 38.13 4.57 -13.11
C TYR A 610 38.21 5.31 -11.76
N ASP A 611 38.94 6.42 -11.70
CA ASP A 611 38.79 7.41 -10.65
C ASP A 611 37.77 8.46 -11.10
N TYR A 612 36.81 8.78 -10.23
CA TYR A 612 35.75 9.76 -10.51
C TYR A 612 35.59 10.74 -9.34
N THR A 613 35.57 12.04 -9.63
CA THR A 613 35.41 13.12 -8.63
C THR A 613 34.16 13.94 -8.98
N PRO A 614 33.04 13.80 -8.23
CA PRO A 614 31.80 14.53 -8.53
C PRO A 614 31.94 16.01 -8.17
N THR A 615 31.61 16.90 -9.11
CA THR A 615 31.74 18.38 -8.95
C THR A 615 30.38 19.11 -8.97
N TYR A 616 29.32 18.40 -8.58
CA TYR A 616 27.93 18.90 -8.49
C TYR A 616 27.37 18.74 -7.07
N ASN A 617 26.43 19.61 -6.71
CA ASN A 617 25.85 19.68 -5.37
C ASN A 617 24.93 18.47 -5.07
N PRO A 618 24.61 18.19 -3.80
CA PRO A 618 23.70 17.09 -3.41
C PRO A 618 22.31 17.12 -4.04
N SER A 619 21.81 18.30 -4.42
CA SER A 619 20.54 18.47 -5.13
C SER A 619 20.58 17.96 -6.58
N ASP A 620 21.78 17.77 -7.14
CA ASP A 620 22.03 17.26 -8.48
C ASP A 620 22.39 15.77 -8.47
N GLY A 621 22.09 15.09 -9.58
CA GLY A 621 22.63 13.77 -9.92
C GLY A 621 23.38 13.76 -11.25
N ASP A 622 24.32 12.83 -11.40
CA ASP A 622 25.01 12.49 -12.66
C ASP A 622 24.62 11.08 -13.09
N THR A 623 23.77 11.01 -14.12
CA THR A 623 23.25 9.75 -14.69
C THR A 623 24.28 9.08 -15.58
N PHE A 624 24.25 7.75 -15.68
CA PHE A 624 25.13 6.98 -16.57
C PHE A 624 24.46 5.77 -17.20
N LYS A 625 25.04 5.30 -18.32
CA LYS A 625 24.67 4.07 -19.02
C LYS A 625 25.93 3.28 -19.36
N ILE A 626 26.04 2.06 -18.85
CA ILE A 626 27.22 1.19 -18.98
C ILE A 626 26.79 -0.14 -19.60
N LYS A 627 27.51 -0.57 -20.63
CA LYS A 627 27.38 -1.88 -21.27
C LYS A 627 28.38 -2.85 -20.67
N PHE A 628 27.88 -3.96 -20.12
CA PHE A 628 28.67 -5.07 -19.62
C PHE A 628 28.57 -6.24 -20.60
N THR A 629 29.70 -6.68 -21.17
CA THR A 629 29.79 -7.89 -22.01
C THR A 629 30.69 -8.94 -21.37
N PHE A 630 30.33 -10.21 -21.53
CA PHE A 630 31.00 -11.35 -20.89
C PHE A 630 30.80 -12.66 -21.66
N ASN A 631 31.54 -13.71 -21.26
CA ASN A 631 31.24 -15.10 -21.57
C ASN A 631 30.99 -15.88 -20.27
N ALA A 632 29.83 -16.52 -20.13
CA ALA A 632 29.43 -17.33 -18.98
C ALA A 632 28.58 -18.52 -19.49
N ASN A 633 28.62 -19.67 -18.80
CA ASN A 633 28.01 -20.92 -19.30
C ASN A 633 28.54 -21.39 -20.69
N GLY A 634 29.63 -20.80 -21.19
CA GLY A 634 30.12 -20.97 -22.57
C GLY A 634 29.46 -20.04 -23.60
N GLU A 635 28.38 -19.34 -23.22
CA GLU A 635 27.63 -18.40 -24.04
C GLU A 635 28.15 -16.96 -23.87
N ASN A 636 28.05 -16.13 -24.92
CA ASN A 636 28.35 -14.71 -24.83
C ASN A 636 27.09 -13.95 -24.37
N GLY A 637 27.22 -13.12 -23.34
CA GLY A 637 26.12 -12.34 -22.78
C GLY A 637 26.41 -10.84 -22.75
N GLU A 638 25.33 -10.06 -22.71
CA GLU A 638 25.35 -8.60 -22.65
C GLU A 638 24.26 -8.10 -21.69
N ILE A 639 24.62 -7.15 -20.83
CA ILE A 639 23.70 -6.44 -19.92
C ILE A 639 23.98 -4.95 -20.01
N ILE A 640 22.93 -4.15 -20.14
CA ILE A 640 22.97 -2.70 -20.02
C ILE A 640 22.57 -2.31 -18.59
N TYR A 641 23.43 -1.57 -17.91
CA TYR A 641 23.21 -1.00 -16.59
C TYR A 641 23.02 0.51 -16.70
N GLU A 642 21.96 1.06 -16.11
CA GLU A 642 21.76 2.50 -15.95
C GLU A 642 21.70 2.87 -14.48
N GLY A 643 22.22 4.05 -14.13
CA GLY A 643 22.29 4.51 -12.74
C GLY A 643 22.42 6.02 -12.63
N GLU A 644 22.31 6.51 -11.40
CA GLU A 644 22.44 7.92 -11.02
C GLU A 644 23.32 8.00 -9.78
N PHE A 645 24.46 8.68 -9.92
CA PHE A 645 25.25 9.10 -8.77
C PHE A 645 24.70 10.40 -8.21
N VAL A 646 24.60 10.50 -6.89
CA VAL A 646 24.20 11.69 -6.13
C VAL A 646 25.25 11.98 -5.08
N THR A 647 25.36 13.22 -4.58
CA THR A 647 26.31 13.55 -3.50
C THR A 647 25.62 13.83 -2.17
N GLU A 648 26.40 13.83 -1.08
CA GLU A 648 25.92 14.15 0.27
C GLU A 648 26.69 15.31 0.91
N ASN A 649 26.03 16.02 1.84
CA ASN A 649 26.59 17.17 2.57
C ASN A 649 27.19 16.82 3.94
N LYS A 650 27.32 15.55 4.33
CA LYS A 650 27.84 15.15 5.66
C LYS A 650 29.18 14.42 5.64
N ALA A 651 29.44 13.52 4.70
CA ALA A 651 30.70 12.78 4.64
C ALA A 651 31.91 13.69 4.32
N ARG A 652 32.77 13.89 5.33
CA ARG A 652 34.09 14.51 5.16
C ARG A 652 35.16 13.43 5.03
N ARG A 653 35.98 13.49 3.96
CA ARG A 653 37.22 12.72 3.86
C ARG A 653 38.36 13.44 4.57
N GLY A 654 38.99 12.75 5.51
CA GLY A 654 40.29 13.09 6.05
C GLY A 654 41.42 12.39 5.33
N TYR A 655 42.58 13.03 5.31
CA TYR A 655 43.80 12.54 4.70
C TYR A 655 44.86 12.33 5.78
N GLY A 656 45.50 11.17 5.72
CA GLY A 656 46.49 10.73 6.68
C GLY A 656 47.86 10.54 6.05
N TYR A 657 48.90 10.91 6.79
CA TYR A 657 50.26 11.05 6.27
C TYR A 657 51.25 10.54 7.33
N LYS A 658 52.03 9.50 7.01
CA LYS A 658 53.12 9.06 7.89
C LYS A 658 54.17 10.16 8.01
N VAL A 659 54.62 10.43 9.24
CA VAL A 659 55.64 11.45 9.51
C VAL A 659 56.96 10.74 9.77
N VAL A 660 57.96 11.05 8.93
CA VAL A 660 59.34 10.60 9.13
C VAL A 660 60.15 11.81 9.61
N SER A 661 60.78 11.67 10.78
CA SER A 661 61.60 12.71 11.39
C SER A 661 62.79 12.07 12.09
N GLU A 662 63.97 12.69 11.97
CA GLU A 662 65.19 12.30 12.70
C GLU A 662 65.19 12.82 14.16
N LYS A 663 64.13 13.53 14.57
CA LYS A 663 63.99 14.18 15.88
C LYS A 663 62.56 14.04 16.42
N ASN A 664 62.43 13.91 17.74
CA ASN A 664 61.13 13.94 18.41
C ASN A 664 60.46 15.31 18.18
N LEU A 665 59.20 15.28 17.75
CA LEU A 665 58.40 16.47 17.45
C LEU A 665 57.56 16.84 18.68
N ASN A 666 57.76 18.04 19.21
CA ASN A 666 57.19 18.48 20.50
C ASN A 666 56.21 19.66 20.38
N ASN A 667 55.89 20.08 19.15
CA ASN A 667 54.86 21.08 18.87
C ASN A 667 54.34 20.92 17.43
N MET A 668 53.12 21.42 17.17
CA MET A 668 52.50 21.35 15.84
C MET A 668 53.24 22.15 14.77
N SER A 669 53.95 23.23 15.12
CA SER A 669 54.66 24.06 14.12
C SER A 669 55.77 23.29 13.41
N ASP A 670 56.50 22.43 14.13
CA ASP A 670 57.53 21.57 13.53
C ASP A 670 56.90 20.51 12.61
N VAL A 671 55.73 19.95 12.98
CA VAL A 671 54.98 19.01 12.14
C VAL A 671 54.44 19.71 10.88
N GLU A 672 53.81 20.87 11.05
CA GLU A 672 53.31 21.72 9.95
C GLU A 672 54.45 22.10 8.98
N ALA A 673 55.66 22.37 9.49
CA ALA A 673 56.83 22.66 8.66
C ALA A 673 57.30 21.46 7.83
N ILE A 674 57.33 20.24 8.40
CA ILE A 674 57.61 19.00 7.66
C ILE A 674 56.54 18.77 6.59
N MET A 675 55.26 18.87 6.98
CA MET A 675 54.12 18.63 6.09
C MET A 675 54.03 19.64 4.95
N LYS A 676 54.48 20.89 5.15
CA LYS A 676 54.56 21.92 4.11
C LYS A 676 55.56 21.57 2.98
N GLY A 677 56.55 20.72 3.26
CA GLY A 677 57.46 20.17 2.24
C GLY A 677 56.94 18.93 1.52
N ARG A 678 55.81 18.34 1.96
CA ARG A 678 55.28 17.09 1.42
C ARG A 678 54.31 17.33 0.26
N ASP A 679 54.35 16.43 -0.73
CA ASP A 679 53.30 16.31 -1.73
C ASP A 679 51.99 15.80 -1.09
N MET A 680 51.10 16.74 -0.75
CA MET A 680 49.82 16.46 -0.10
C MET A 680 48.82 15.71 -1.00
N SER A 681 49.10 15.51 -2.29
CA SER A 681 48.29 14.59 -3.12
C SER A 681 48.56 13.12 -2.78
N LYS A 682 49.70 12.81 -2.16
CA LYS A 682 50.14 11.47 -1.77
C LYS A 682 49.93 11.26 -0.27
N TYR A 683 48.68 10.97 0.10
CA TYR A 683 48.33 10.47 1.44
C TYR A 683 48.69 8.99 1.59
N ASP A 684 49.02 8.56 2.81
CA ASP A 684 49.26 7.15 3.14
C ASP A 684 47.95 6.38 3.39
N TYR A 685 46.94 7.06 3.94
CA TYR A 685 45.65 6.46 4.28
C TYR A 685 44.52 7.50 4.31
N ILE A 686 43.29 6.99 4.39
CA ILE A 686 42.05 7.78 4.43
C ILE A 686 41.41 7.68 5.82
N ARG A 687 40.76 8.76 6.24
CA ARG A 687 39.84 8.81 7.39
C ARG A 687 38.49 9.35 6.91
N TYR A 688 37.40 9.05 7.61
CA TYR A 688 36.08 9.62 7.37
C TYR A 688 35.47 10.09 8.69
N SER A 689 34.67 11.16 8.68
CA SER A 689 34.03 11.68 9.89
C SER A 689 32.72 12.41 9.62
N ASN A 690 31.71 12.10 10.45
CA ASN A 690 30.37 12.70 10.38
C ASN A 690 30.13 13.75 11.49
N ALA A 691 31.10 13.98 12.38
CA ALA A 691 31.12 15.11 13.34
C ALA A 691 32.30 16.08 13.07
N MET A 692 32.51 17.09 13.91
CA MET A 692 33.68 18.00 13.83
C MET A 692 34.88 17.38 14.55
N GLN A 693 35.29 16.21 14.07
CA GLN A 693 36.33 15.39 14.72
C GLN A 693 37.13 14.59 13.70
N ILE A 694 38.35 14.21 14.06
CA ILE A 694 39.10 13.08 13.51
C ILE A 694 38.77 11.89 14.41
N ASN A 695 37.89 11.01 13.93
CA ASN A 695 37.44 9.80 14.65
C ASN A 695 38.62 8.99 15.19
N ASN A 696 38.46 8.34 16.35
CA ASN A 696 39.49 7.46 16.91
C ASN A 696 39.96 6.42 15.89
N TYR A 697 41.27 6.32 15.72
CA TYR A 697 41.96 5.42 14.80
C TYR A 697 43.03 4.61 15.55
N ASN A 698 43.70 3.70 14.84
CA ASN A 698 44.87 2.97 15.34
C ASN A 698 45.91 2.93 14.21
N ASP A 699 47.05 3.59 14.39
CA ASP A 699 48.06 3.80 13.35
C ASP A 699 49.22 2.79 13.43
N LYS A 700 48.97 1.63 14.07
CA LYS A 700 49.87 0.48 14.06
C LYS A 700 50.01 -0.14 12.67
N VAL A 701 51.25 -0.37 12.24
CA VAL A 701 51.61 -1.08 11.01
C VAL A 701 52.44 -2.30 11.40
N ASN A 702 51.92 -3.51 11.15
CA ASN A 702 52.52 -4.76 11.62
C ASN A 702 52.79 -4.75 13.15
N ASP A 703 51.80 -4.28 13.91
CA ASP A 703 51.83 -4.01 15.36
C ASP A 703 52.86 -2.96 15.86
N VAL A 704 53.61 -2.31 14.96
CA VAL A 704 54.53 -1.22 15.26
C VAL A 704 53.82 0.14 15.21
N ASP A 705 53.89 0.89 16.29
CA ASP A 705 53.43 2.27 16.41
C ASP A 705 54.16 3.17 15.39
N THR A 706 53.40 3.82 14.50
CA THR A 706 53.94 4.67 13.41
C THR A 706 53.49 6.12 13.60
N PRO A 707 54.40 7.12 13.60
CA PRO A 707 54.01 8.52 13.69
C PRO A 707 53.22 9.00 12.46
N THR A 708 52.17 9.77 12.69
CA THR A 708 51.30 10.28 11.62
C THR A 708 50.83 11.72 11.84
N PHE A 709 50.41 12.34 10.74
CA PHE A 709 49.70 13.61 10.70
C PHE A 709 48.38 13.40 9.96
N ASN A 710 47.29 13.82 10.57
CA ASN A 710 45.91 13.63 10.12
C ASN A 710 45.30 15.00 9.85
N LYS A 711 44.62 15.16 8.70
CA LYS A 711 43.95 16.41 8.32
C LYS A 711 42.52 16.16 7.85
N ILE A 712 41.55 16.86 8.42
CA ILE A 712 40.14 16.90 7.97
C ILE A 712 39.75 18.35 7.64
N GLU A 713 38.94 18.55 6.61
CA GLU A 713 38.30 19.84 6.30
C GLU A 713 36.78 19.69 6.27
N GLY A 714 36.06 20.78 6.52
CA GLY A 714 34.59 20.80 6.52
C GLY A 714 34.03 22.21 6.67
N THR A 715 32.72 22.30 6.95
CA THR A 715 32.03 23.55 7.26
C THR A 715 31.23 23.40 8.55
N LEU A 716 31.35 24.38 9.45
CA LEU A 716 30.51 24.52 10.64
C LEU A 716 29.40 25.54 10.33
N VAL A 717 28.16 25.17 10.66
CA VAL A 717 26.97 26.01 10.54
C VAL A 717 26.19 25.92 11.85
N VAL A 718 26.15 27.01 12.60
CA VAL A 718 25.42 27.09 13.88
C VAL A 718 23.95 27.48 13.67
N PRO A 719 23.03 27.08 14.57
CA PRO A 719 21.61 27.40 14.44
C PRO A 719 21.27 28.85 14.88
N ASP A 720 22.02 29.42 15.83
CA ASP A 720 21.73 30.69 16.48
C ASP A 720 22.85 31.73 16.24
N ASP A 721 22.51 33.01 16.32
CA ASP A 721 23.48 34.10 16.39
C ASP A 721 24.04 34.22 17.82
N GLY A 722 25.35 34.36 17.98
CA GLY A 722 25.94 34.74 19.27
C GLY A 722 27.37 34.25 19.51
N TYR A 723 27.80 34.34 20.77
CA TYR A 723 29.16 34.00 21.17
C TYR A 723 29.28 32.50 21.45
N TYR A 724 30.18 31.85 20.73
CA TYR A 724 30.54 30.44 20.87
C TYR A 724 32.00 30.32 21.30
N THR A 725 32.28 29.57 22.37
CA THR A 725 33.64 29.07 22.65
C THR A 725 33.79 27.68 22.05
N LEU A 726 34.80 27.51 21.19
CA LEU A 726 35.18 26.22 20.63
C LEU A 726 36.44 25.72 21.32
N PHE A 727 36.42 24.47 21.78
CA PHE A 727 37.48 23.77 22.52
C PHE A 727 37.98 22.59 21.70
N ILE A 728 39.28 22.29 21.73
CA ILE A 728 39.80 21.03 21.17
C ILE A 728 40.18 20.04 22.29
N LYS A 729 39.95 18.75 22.04
CA LYS A 729 40.59 17.62 22.74
C LYS A 729 41.32 16.77 21.70
N THR A 730 42.52 16.30 22.00
CA THR A 730 43.41 15.64 21.03
C THR A 730 44.31 14.62 21.71
N ASP A 731 44.56 13.53 21.00
CA ASP A 731 45.76 12.73 21.21
C ASP A 731 46.99 13.53 20.76
N GLU A 732 48.10 13.35 21.46
CA GLU A 732 49.36 14.14 21.50
C GLU A 732 49.32 15.60 21.05
N MET A 733 49.08 15.91 19.78
CA MET A 733 49.10 17.30 19.28
C MET A 733 48.01 17.55 18.24
N GLY A 734 47.46 18.78 18.20
CA GLY A 734 46.42 19.13 17.24
C GLY A 734 46.06 20.61 17.15
N THR A 735 45.42 21.00 16.05
CA THR A 735 45.06 22.38 15.70
C THR A 735 43.68 22.48 15.07
N LEU A 736 43.01 23.60 15.35
CA LEU A 736 41.79 24.03 14.67
C LEU A 736 42.06 25.37 13.98
N ASP A 737 41.94 25.40 12.66
CA ASP A 737 41.90 26.62 11.85
C ASP A 737 40.48 26.83 11.31
N MET A 738 39.97 28.06 11.34
CA MET A 738 38.64 28.39 10.80
C MET A 738 38.66 29.64 9.92
N GLN A 739 37.96 29.56 8.80
CA GLN A 739 37.71 30.67 7.88
C GLN A 739 36.56 31.52 8.43
N LEU A 740 36.83 32.79 8.69
CA LEU A 740 35.84 33.75 9.17
C LEU A 740 35.24 34.55 8.02
N GLU A 741 34.36 35.51 8.33
CA GLU A 741 33.63 36.33 7.35
C GLU A 741 34.54 37.19 6.45
N ASP A 742 35.78 37.45 6.86
CA ASP A 742 36.79 38.13 6.04
C ASP A 742 37.44 37.21 4.98
N GLY A 743 37.02 35.95 4.91
CA GLY A 743 37.52 34.93 3.99
C GLY A 743 38.88 34.34 4.38
N LYS A 744 39.48 34.70 5.52
CA LYS A 744 40.80 34.20 5.92
C LYS A 744 40.71 33.11 6.99
N TYR A 745 41.56 32.09 6.85
CA TYR A 745 41.76 31.11 7.91
C TYR A 745 42.51 31.74 9.08
N THR A 746 41.91 31.62 10.26
CA THR A 746 42.42 32.08 11.55
C THR A 746 42.69 30.86 12.43
N ARG A 747 43.84 30.81 13.10
CA ARG A 747 44.12 29.80 14.13
C ARG A 747 43.20 30.02 15.33
N PHE A 748 42.44 28.99 15.65
CA PHE A 748 41.48 28.97 16.77
C PHE A 748 42.10 28.31 17.99
N ALA A 749 42.69 27.14 17.81
CA ALA A 749 43.37 26.43 18.88
C ALA A 749 44.63 25.72 18.36
N THR A 750 45.66 25.65 19.19
CA THR A 750 46.87 24.84 19.01
C THR A 750 47.17 24.17 20.33
N VAL A 751 47.24 22.84 20.34
CA VAL A 751 47.62 22.04 21.50
C VAL A 751 48.81 21.17 21.13
N ASN A 752 49.84 21.19 21.98
CA ASN A 752 51.13 20.51 21.79
C ASN A 752 51.34 19.38 22.84
N THR A 753 50.26 18.92 23.48
CA THR A 753 50.31 17.83 24.47
C THR A 753 48.97 17.10 24.57
N TYR A 754 49.00 15.81 24.93
CA TYR A 754 47.83 14.97 25.11
C TYR A 754 46.79 15.60 26.05
N ILE A 755 45.54 15.68 25.61
CA ILE A 755 44.41 16.10 26.46
C ILE A 755 43.16 15.23 26.24
N SER A 756 42.88 14.37 27.21
CA SER A 756 41.74 13.45 27.23
C SER A 756 40.35 14.13 27.32
N SER A 757 40.32 15.42 27.67
CA SER A 757 39.10 16.18 27.98
C SER A 757 39.28 17.66 27.66
N TYR A 758 38.18 18.38 27.41
CA TYR A 758 38.19 19.80 27.10
C TYR A 758 38.64 20.63 28.31
N GLN A 759 39.74 21.38 28.15
CA GLN A 759 40.32 22.20 29.21
C GLN A 759 39.77 23.64 29.16
N LYS A 760 39.38 24.19 30.32
CA LYS A 760 38.92 25.58 30.47
C LYS A 760 40.04 26.57 30.80
N ASN A 761 41.20 26.03 31.19
CA ASN A 761 42.33 26.73 31.79
C ASN A 761 43.68 26.43 31.10
N LEU A 762 43.68 25.64 30.02
CA LEU A 762 44.86 25.45 29.17
C LEU A 762 44.84 26.50 28.07
N GLU A 763 45.78 27.43 28.12
CA GLU A 763 45.95 28.48 27.09
C GLU A 763 46.16 27.84 25.71
N GLY A 764 45.51 28.42 24.68
CA GLY A 764 45.58 27.93 23.30
C GLY A 764 44.70 26.70 22.98
N SER A 765 44.06 26.06 23.96
CA SER A 765 43.17 24.90 23.72
C SER A 765 41.74 25.26 23.31
N TYR A 766 41.36 26.53 23.41
CA TYR A 766 40.04 27.03 23.03
C TYR A 766 40.07 28.50 22.61
N LYS A 767 38.99 28.95 21.95
CA LYS A 767 38.77 30.35 21.59
C LYS A 767 37.29 30.70 21.51
N THR A 768 36.93 31.89 21.97
CA THR A 768 35.58 32.45 21.81
C THR A 768 35.51 33.31 20.55
N VAL A 769 34.39 33.23 19.83
CA VAL A 769 34.09 34.03 18.65
C VAL A 769 32.58 34.29 18.55
N LEU A 770 32.19 35.42 17.97
CA LEU A 770 30.82 35.69 17.54
C LEU A 770 30.56 34.98 16.21
N LEU A 771 29.61 34.03 16.20
CA LEU A 771 29.14 33.33 15.00
C LEU A 771 27.71 33.76 14.66
N LYS A 772 27.34 33.59 13.39
CA LYS A 772 25.99 33.86 12.88
C LYS A 772 25.25 32.57 12.53
N ALA A 773 23.95 32.58 12.81
CA ALA A 773 23.00 31.55 12.42
C ALA A 773 23.10 31.28 10.92
N ASN A 774 23.16 30.01 10.53
CA ASN A 774 23.17 29.56 9.13
C ASN A 774 24.36 30.05 8.27
N TYR A 775 25.39 30.68 8.83
CA TYR A 775 26.60 31.06 8.09
C TYR A 775 27.60 29.89 7.96
N TYR A 776 28.32 29.85 6.83
CA TYR A 776 29.16 28.73 6.41
C TYR A 776 30.64 28.95 6.84
N TYR A 777 30.99 28.56 8.06
CA TYR A 777 32.37 28.70 8.58
C TYR A 777 33.24 27.48 8.22
N ASN A 778 34.03 27.57 7.14
CA ASN A 778 34.92 26.48 6.75
C ASN A 778 36.02 26.24 7.78
N PHE A 779 36.29 24.99 8.15
CA PHE A 779 37.31 24.62 9.14
C PHE A 779 38.34 23.62 8.58
N ILE A 780 39.50 23.59 9.23
CA ILE A 780 40.53 22.57 9.09
C ILE A 780 40.87 22.06 10.49
N LEU A 781 40.77 20.75 10.67
CA LEU A 781 41.34 20.04 11.82
C LEU A 781 42.66 19.40 11.40
N GLN A 782 43.67 19.51 12.25
CA GLN A 782 44.93 18.79 12.08
C GLN A 782 45.30 18.12 13.40
N ASN A 783 45.85 16.91 13.36
CA ASN A 783 46.29 16.20 14.55
C ASN A 783 47.51 15.32 14.22
N TYR A 784 48.56 15.46 15.00
CA TYR A 784 49.74 14.62 14.96
C TYR A 784 49.70 13.59 16.10
N ASN A 785 50.10 12.38 15.76
CA ASN A 785 50.23 11.24 16.67
C ASN A 785 51.62 10.63 16.52
N ALA A 786 52.26 10.25 17.63
CA ALA A 786 53.57 9.60 17.63
C ALA A 786 53.47 8.09 17.36
N GLY A 787 52.29 7.50 17.57
CA GLY A 787 51.92 6.16 17.14
C GLY A 787 51.04 5.45 18.16
N GLY A 788 49.98 4.78 17.68
CA GLY A 788 49.08 3.98 18.50
C GLY A 788 47.61 4.29 18.25
N GLN A 789 46.79 4.28 19.31
CA GLN A 789 45.38 4.67 19.26
C GLN A 789 45.21 6.15 19.59
N GLY A 790 44.71 6.94 18.64
CA GLY A 790 44.52 8.37 18.80
C GLY A 790 43.33 8.95 18.04
N GLY A 791 43.12 10.26 18.19
CA GLY A 791 42.02 11.01 17.57
C GLY A 791 41.96 12.46 18.06
N MET A 792 41.05 13.25 17.49
CA MET A 792 40.87 14.67 17.83
C MET A 792 39.41 15.07 17.68
N ASN A 793 38.85 15.88 18.57
CA ASN A 793 37.43 16.25 18.54
C ASN A 793 37.21 17.67 19.09
N VAL A 794 36.20 18.38 18.57
CA VAL A 794 35.86 19.76 18.94
C VAL A 794 34.60 19.80 19.81
N GLY A 795 34.70 20.45 20.95
CA GLY A 795 33.59 20.77 21.83
C GLY A 795 33.18 22.22 21.70
N PHE A 796 31.95 22.54 22.07
CA PHE A 796 31.45 23.92 22.08
C PHE A 796 30.76 24.29 23.39
N CYS A 797 30.61 25.59 23.58
CA CYS A 797 29.78 26.23 24.58
C CYS A 797 29.18 27.50 23.96
N TYR A 798 27.87 27.66 24.03
CA TYR A 798 27.15 28.87 23.59
C TYR A 798 26.85 29.75 24.81
N HIS A 799 27.07 31.06 24.68
CA HIS A 799 26.97 32.01 25.79
C HIS A 799 25.78 32.97 25.71
N GLY A 800 25.10 33.05 24.56
CA GLY A 800 24.15 34.12 24.28
C GLY A 800 24.68 35.12 23.24
N THR A 801 24.03 36.27 23.15
CA THR A 801 24.24 37.26 22.07
C THR A 801 25.17 38.40 22.43
N LYS A 802 25.51 38.58 23.71
CA LYS A 802 26.33 39.70 24.19
C LYS A 802 27.68 39.22 24.72
N GLU A 803 28.73 40.01 24.49
CA GLU A 803 30.07 39.71 25.01
C GLU A 803 30.11 39.62 26.55
N SER A 804 29.26 40.41 27.23
CA SER A 804 29.08 40.38 28.68
C SER A 804 28.47 39.09 29.23
N GLU A 805 27.94 38.22 28.37
CA GLU A 805 27.35 36.92 28.75
C GLU A 805 28.41 35.79 28.66
N VAL A 806 29.58 36.06 28.07
CA VAL A 806 30.66 35.08 27.89
C VAL A 806 31.30 34.68 29.22
N ASN A 807 31.06 33.45 29.65
CA ASN A 807 31.70 32.88 30.84
C ASN A 807 32.18 31.44 30.60
N VAL A 808 33.43 31.33 30.13
CA VAL A 808 34.12 30.05 29.87
C VAL A 808 34.21 29.16 31.12
N SER A 809 34.31 29.75 32.31
CA SER A 809 34.42 28.98 33.56
C SER A 809 33.15 28.17 33.85
N SER A 810 31.97 28.74 33.59
CA SER A 810 30.67 28.08 33.79
C SER A 810 30.23 27.15 32.66
N CYS A 811 30.94 27.10 31.53
CA CYS A 811 30.53 26.31 30.36
C CYS A 811 30.25 24.83 30.67
N SER A 812 29.07 24.35 30.26
CA SER A 812 28.83 22.92 30.06
C SER A 812 29.29 22.58 28.64
N ILE A 813 30.52 22.04 28.52
CA ILE A 813 31.15 21.78 27.22
C ILE A 813 30.65 20.44 26.69
N VAL A 814 30.09 20.44 25.48
CA VAL A 814 29.63 19.23 24.78
C VAL A 814 30.25 19.17 23.38
N ASP A 815 30.40 17.97 22.83
CA ASP A 815 30.93 17.76 21.47
C ASP A 815 30.04 18.48 20.43
N VAL A 816 30.64 19.03 19.36
CA VAL A 816 29.89 19.75 18.31
C VAL A 816 28.91 18.78 17.60
N PRO A 817 27.59 19.05 17.62
CA PRO A 817 26.57 18.16 17.05
C PRO A 817 26.79 17.88 15.56
N PRO A 818 26.72 16.61 15.08
CA PRO A 818 26.80 16.26 13.66
C PRO A 818 25.84 17.05 12.75
N THR A 819 24.71 17.52 13.29
CA THR A 819 23.76 18.40 12.61
C THR A 819 24.39 19.72 12.18
N TYR A 820 25.33 20.29 12.94
CA TYR A 820 25.99 21.57 12.63
C TYR A 820 27.16 21.42 11.64
N VAL A 821 27.61 20.19 11.33
CA VAL A 821 28.88 19.95 10.61
C VAL A 821 28.64 19.37 9.24
N TYR A 822 29.18 20.00 8.21
CA TYR A 822 28.93 19.70 6.79
C TYR A 822 30.23 19.48 6.01
N THR A 823 30.14 18.92 4.81
CA THR A 823 31.25 18.82 3.85
C THR A 823 31.66 20.23 3.41
N LYS A 824 32.96 20.46 3.14
CA LYS A 824 33.50 21.80 2.89
C LYS A 824 32.77 22.52 1.75
N GLY A 825 32.21 23.68 2.05
CA GLY A 825 31.45 24.53 1.12
C GLY A 825 29.95 24.22 1.07
N LEU A 826 29.46 23.22 1.80
CA LEU A 826 28.05 22.84 1.89
C LEU A 826 27.48 23.10 3.30
N GLY A 827 26.16 23.10 3.40
CA GLY A 827 25.41 23.39 4.63
C GLY A 827 24.00 22.78 4.65
N PRO A 828 23.09 23.29 5.51
CA PRO A 828 21.78 22.68 5.76
C PRO A 828 20.82 22.71 4.56
N ARG A 829 21.04 23.57 3.58
CA ARG A 829 20.20 23.69 2.38
C ARG A 829 20.66 22.80 1.23
N ASP A 830 21.90 22.33 1.27
CA ASP A 830 22.54 21.51 0.24
C ASP A 830 22.15 20.04 0.43
N LEU A 831 20.85 19.76 0.37
CA LEU A 831 20.28 18.44 0.66
C LEU A 831 20.34 17.51 -0.54
N GLN A 832 20.51 16.21 -0.28
CA GLN A 832 20.32 15.18 -1.31
C GLN A 832 18.86 15.22 -1.78
N LYS A 833 18.64 15.12 -3.10
CA LYS A 833 17.31 14.94 -3.72
C LYS A 833 16.47 13.89 -2.97
N GLU A 834 15.30 14.29 -2.48
CA GLU A 834 14.42 13.42 -1.68
C GLU A 834 13.88 12.25 -2.51
N TYR A 835 13.63 11.12 -1.84
CA TYR A 835 12.94 9.98 -2.45
C TYR A 835 11.45 10.29 -2.63
N VAL A 836 11.06 10.52 -3.88
CA VAL A 836 9.63 10.60 -4.25
C VAL A 836 9.02 9.21 -4.14
N PHE A 837 8.02 9.08 -3.27
CA PHE A 837 7.22 7.86 -3.14
C PHE A 837 6.41 7.65 -4.43
N PRO A 838 6.57 6.51 -5.14
CA PRO A 838 5.90 6.28 -6.43
C PRO A 838 4.37 6.16 -6.27
N PRO A 839 3.59 6.43 -7.34
CA PRO A 839 2.18 6.10 -7.35
C PRO A 839 1.96 4.58 -7.42
N ILE A 840 0.87 4.11 -6.81
CA ILE A 840 0.38 2.73 -6.83
C ILE A 840 0.47 2.06 -8.22
N LYS A 841 1.36 1.06 -8.29
CA LYS A 841 1.63 0.20 -9.46
C LYS A 841 0.67 -0.99 -9.57
N TYR A 842 0.12 -1.42 -8.44
CA TYR A 842 -0.73 -2.61 -8.32
C TYR A 842 -2.07 -2.24 -7.67
N SER A 843 -3.01 -1.71 -8.45
CA SER A 843 -4.34 -1.34 -7.96
C SER A 843 -5.16 -2.58 -7.59
N ARG A 844 -5.83 -2.54 -6.43
CA ARG A 844 -6.65 -3.64 -5.91
C ARG A 844 -7.97 -3.74 -6.67
N GLN A 845 -8.21 -4.86 -7.35
CA GLN A 845 -9.45 -5.11 -8.10
C GLN A 845 -10.73 -5.00 -7.25
N ILE A 846 -11.70 -4.26 -7.79
CA ILE A 846 -12.99 -4.01 -7.17
C ILE A 846 -13.98 -5.13 -7.48
N ARG A 847 -14.40 -5.87 -6.45
CA ARG A 847 -15.33 -7.01 -6.59
C ARG A 847 -16.81 -6.66 -6.34
N TYR A 848 -17.11 -5.56 -5.67
CA TYR A 848 -18.46 -5.28 -5.13
C TYR A 848 -19.34 -4.37 -6.00
N LEU A 849 -18.83 -3.89 -7.15
CA LEU A 849 -19.57 -3.06 -8.13
C LEU A 849 -20.07 -3.84 -9.36
N ASN A 850 -20.05 -5.18 -9.30
CA ASN A 850 -20.71 -6.03 -10.26
C ASN A 850 -22.22 -6.05 -9.98
N TYR A 851 -22.95 -5.04 -10.47
CA TYR A 851 -24.40 -4.96 -10.33
C TYR A 851 -25.10 -5.51 -11.59
N LYS A 852 -26.12 -6.34 -11.35
CA LYS A 852 -27.10 -6.74 -12.37
C LYS A 852 -28.20 -5.66 -12.44
N MET A 853 -28.29 -4.97 -13.57
CA MET A 853 -29.41 -4.08 -13.86
C MET A 853 -30.57 -4.93 -14.40
N THR A 854 -31.62 -5.14 -13.62
CA THR A 854 -32.80 -5.90 -14.06
C THR A 854 -33.54 -5.15 -15.15
N THR A 855 -33.71 -5.80 -16.30
CA THR A 855 -34.38 -5.27 -17.49
C THR A 855 -35.64 -6.07 -17.85
N SER A 856 -35.98 -7.13 -17.10
CA SER A 856 -37.20 -7.89 -17.34
C SER A 856 -38.46 -7.07 -17.08
N PRO A 857 -39.51 -7.20 -17.93
CA PRO A 857 -40.83 -6.67 -17.63
C PRO A 857 -41.39 -7.25 -16.33
N ILE A 858 -42.49 -6.66 -15.84
CA ILE A 858 -43.28 -7.18 -14.72
C ILE A 858 -44.71 -7.37 -15.22
N CYS A 859 -45.31 -8.50 -14.82
CA CYS A 859 -46.73 -8.76 -15.06
C CYS A 859 -47.47 -8.86 -13.73
N ASN A 860 -48.35 -7.89 -13.50
CA ASN A 860 -49.33 -7.93 -12.43
C ASN A 860 -50.59 -8.67 -12.91
N LYS A 861 -51.61 -8.73 -12.05
CA LYS A 861 -52.92 -9.31 -12.38
C LYS A 861 -53.69 -8.49 -13.43
N ASP A 862 -53.49 -7.17 -13.44
CA ASP A 862 -54.32 -6.21 -14.20
C ASP A 862 -53.51 -5.39 -15.23
N GLU A 863 -52.19 -5.55 -15.29
CA GLU A 863 -51.23 -4.84 -16.16
C GLU A 863 -50.05 -5.79 -16.46
N CYS A 864 -49.66 -5.99 -17.72
CA CYS A 864 -48.59 -6.92 -18.12
C CYS A 864 -48.03 -6.54 -19.49
N ASP A 865 -46.72 -6.34 -19.58
CA ASP A 865 -46.01 -5.92 -20.80
C ASP A 865 -45.48 -7.09 -21.66
N VAL A 866 -46.06 -8.28 -21.46
CA VAL A 866 -45.68 -9.51 -22.16
C VAL A 866 -46.91 -10.23 -22.71
N GLU A 867 -46.87 -10.55 -24.00
CA GLU A 867 -47.84 -11.38 -24.69
C GLU A 867 -47.21 -12.77 -24.96
N CYS A 868 -47.85 -13.83 -24.46
CA CYS A 868 -47.41 -15.19 -24.74
C CYS A 868 -48.08 -15.70 -26.03
N LEU A 869 -47.37 -15.63 -27.15
CA LEU A 869 -47.82 -16.05 -28.48
C LEU A 869 -48.00 -17.58 -28.58
N GLU A 870 -47.11 -18.35 -27.94
CA GLU A 870 -47.17 -19.82 -27.89
C GLU A 870 -46.76 -20.32 -26.50
N LEU A 871 -47.49 -21.28 -25.94
CA LEU A 871 -47.17 -21.95 -24.68
C LEU A 871 -47.48 -23.44 -24.80
N PRO A 872 -46.81 -24.33 -24.03
CA PRO A 872 -47.22 -25.73 -23.92
C PRO A 872 -48.64 -25.80 -23.32
N PRO A 873 -49.50 -26.76 -23.71
CA PRO A 873 -50.85 -26.83 -23.18
C PRO A 873 -50.89 -26.79 -21.64
N PRO A 874 -51.72 -25.93 -21.00
CA PRO A 874 -51.69 -25.71 -19.56
C PRO A 874 -52.34 -26.83 -18.76
N ALA A 875 -51.80 -27.11 -17.56
CA ALA A 875 -52.30 -28.15 -16.65
C ALA A 875 -53.67 -27.82 -16.00
N GLY A 876 -54.25 -26.65 -16.30
CA GLY A 876 -55.47 -26.12 -15.70
C GLY A 876 -55.46 -24.59 -15.68
N SER A 877 -56.63 -23.97 -15.43
CA SER A 877 -56.87 -22.53 -15.59
C SER A 877 -56.06 -21.58 -14.69
N GLY A 878 -55.31 -22.10 -13.71
CA GLY A 878 -54.37 -21.30 -12.91
C GLY A 878 -52.97 -21.13 -13.55
N ASN A 879 -52.69 -21.83 -14.65
CA ASN A 879 -51.41 -21.74 -15.36
C ASN A 879 -51.56 -20.73 -16.50
N VAL A 880 -51.10 -19.50 -16.28
CA VAL A 880 -51.30 -18.35 -17.18
C VAL A 880 -50.00 -17.62 -17.50
N CYS A 881 -49.97 -16.88 -18.61
CA CYS A 881 -48.80 -16.14 -19.10
C CYS A 881 -48.14 -15.26 -18.03
N ASN A 882 -48.94 -14.47 -17.30
CA ASN A 882 -48.46 -13.51 -16.29
C ASN A 882 -47.61 -14.19 -15.19
N SER A 883 -47.89 -15.46 -14.86
CA SER A 883 -47.15 -16.25 -13.87
C SER A 883 -45.81 -16.82 -14.36
N ILE A 884 -45.25 -16.20 -15.41
CA ILE A 884 -43.87 -16.35 -15.88
C ILE A 884 -43.08 -15.03 -15.68
N PHE A 885 -43.76 -13.93 -15.32
CA PHE A 885 -43.18 -12.59 -15.20
C PHE A 885 -43.71 -11.79 -13.98
N ASP A 886 -44.42 -12.43 -13.05
CA ASP A 886 -44.93 -11.82 -11.81
C ASP A 886 -43.90 -11.77 -10.67
N ARG A 887 -42.71 -12.35 -10.90
CA ARG A 887 -41.57 -12.47 -9.97
C ARG A 887 -41.90 -13.16 -8.63
N ASN A 888 -42.90 -14.04 -8.62
CA ASN A 888 -43.36 -14.76 -7.43
C ASN A 888 -43.22 -16.27 -7.60
N GLU A 889 -42.20 -16.88 -7.00
CA GLU A 889 -41.91 -18.32 -7.12
C GLU A 889 -43.02 -19.27 -6.58
N ALA A 890 -44.03 -18.73 -5.88
CA ALA A 890 -45.22 -19.48 -5.49
C ALA A 890 -46.25 -19.64 -6.64
N THR A 891 -46.22 -18.75 -7.65
CA THR A 891 -46.90 -18.88 -8.93
C THR A 891 -45.93 -19.43 -9.99
N TYR A 892 -46.47 -20.14 -10.99
CA TYR A 892 -45.71 -20.73 -12.08
C TYR A 892 -46.64 -21.25 -13.17
N TYR A 893 -46.12 -21.33 -14.39
CA TYR A 893 -46.70 -22.13 -15.45
C TYR A 893 -46.38 -23.62 -15.27
N HIS A 894 -47.36 -24.49 -15.47
CA HIS A 894 -47.22 -25.95 -15.46
C HIS A 894 -48.04 -26.54 -16.61
N SER A 895 -47.46 -27.47 -17.37
CA SER A 895 -48.14 -28.05 -18.55
C SER A 895 -49.03 -29.28 -18.26
N ALA A 896 -48.58 -30.21 -17.40
CA ALA A 896 -49.40 -31.34 -16.96
C ALA A 896 -49.08 -31.77 -15.51
N TRP A 897 -50.10 -31.90 -14.65
CA TRP A 897 -49.93 -32.28 -13.23
C TRP A 897 -49.52 -33.74 -13.01
N ILE A 898 -49.75 -34.61 -13.99
CA ILE A 898 -49.41 -36.04 -14.01
C ILE A 898 -48.96 -36.43 -15.41
N GLY A 899 -48.36 -37.61 -15.58
CA GLY A 899 -47.67 -38.04 -16.82
C GLY A 899 -48.51 -38.22 -18.10
N SER A 900 -49.78 -37.79 -18.12
CA SER A 900 -50.56 -37.54 -19.34
C SER A 900 -49.90 -36.39 -20.11
N GLY A 901 -49.09 -36.75 -21.10
CA GLY A 901 -47.86 -36.02 -21.38
C GLY A 901 -47.97 -34.71 -22.17
N THR A 902 -47.11 -33.76 -21.81
CA THR A 902 -46.58 -32.75 -22.73
C THR A 902 -45.81 -33.45 -23.84
N THR A 903 -46.15 -33.16 -25.10
CA THR A 903 -45.37 -33.63 -26.25
C THR A 903 -44.14 -32.75 -26.40
N PHE A 904 -42.97 -33.37 -26.57
CA PHE A 904 -41.73 -32.66 -26.90
C PHE A 904 -41.34 -32.91 -28.37
N PRO A 905 -40.68 -31.96 -29.06
CA PRO A 905 -40.30 -30.63 -28.58
C PRO A 905 -41.53 -29.74 -28.30
N THR A 906 -41.38 -28.79 -27.39
CA THR A 906 -42.45 -27.87 -26.97
C THR A 906 -41.93 -26.44 -26.89
N THR A 907 -42.82 -25.47 -27.12
CA THR A 907 -42.46 -24.07 -27.29
C THR A 907 -42.95 -23.20 -26.13
N PHE A 908 -42.12 -22.26 -25.70
CA PHE A 908 -42.60 -21.01 -25.10
C PHE A 908 -42.20 -19.86 -26.05
N PHE A 909 -43.15 -19.02 -26.48
CA PHE A 909 -42.90 -17.89 -27.36
C PHE A 909 -43.53 -16.62 -26.79
N PHE A 910 -42.72 -15.59 -26.61
CA PHE A 910 -43.07 -14.33 -25.94
C PHE A 910 -42.84 -13.14 -26.88
N HIS A 911 -43.74 -12.17 -26.81
CA HIS A 911 -43.65 -10.85 -27.42
C HIS A 911 -43.68 -9.79 -26.30
N PHE A 912 -42.86 -8.76 -26.41
CA PHE A 912 -42.67 -7.71 -25.40
C PHE A 912 -43.08 -6.33 -25.93
N ASN A 913 -43.91 -5.59 -25.17
CA ASN A 913 -44.37 -4.24 -25.56
C ASN A 913 -43.22 -3.24 -25.73
N GLU A 914 -42.17 -3.37 -24.91
CA GLU A 914 -40.92 -2.63 -25.03
C GLU A 914 -39.77 -3.61 -25.31
N THR A 915 -38.78 -3.19 -26.10
CA THR A 915 -37.60 -4.01 -26.41
C THR A 915 -36.82 -4.36 -25.14
N VAL A 916 -36.66 -5.65 -24.87
CA VAL A 916 -35.90 -6.16 -23.73
C VAL A 916 -34.44 -6.32 -24.12
N TYR A 917 -33.53 -5.84 -23.24
CA TYR A 917 -32.09 -5.89 -23.44
C TYR A 917 -31.42 -6.71 -22.33
N PHE A 918 -30.56 -7.68 -22.67
CA PHE A 918 -29.87 -8.49 -21.65
C PHE A 918 -28.55 -9.09 -22.13
N ASN A 919 -27.57 -9.24 -21.24
CA ASN A 919 -26.44 -10.16 -21.42
C ASN A 919 -26.42 -11.30 -20.39
N VAL A 920 -27.37 -11.30 -19.45
CA VAL A 920 -27.62 -12.43 -18.53
C VAL A 920 -29.13 -12.70 -18.48
N MET A 921 -29.51 -13.96 -18.60
CA MET A 921 -30.88 -14.45 -18.43
C MET A 921 -30.91 -15.46 -17.29
N GLU A 922 -31.94 -15.44 -16.47
CA GLU A 922 -32.13 -16.39 -15.37
C GLU A 922 -33.52 -17.01 -15.47
N ILE A 923 -33.55 -18.31 -15.77
CA ILE A 923 -34.77 -19.10 -15.95
C ILE A 923 -35.05 -19.80 -14.62
N ARG A 924 -36.21 -19.55 -14.01
CA ARG A 924 -36.62 -20.16 -12.74
C ARG A 924 -37.69 -21.21 -12.96
N MET A 925 -37.59 -22.31 -12.24
CA MET A 925 -38.57 -23.39 -12.24
C MET A 925 -39.05 -23.63 -10.81
N ARG A 926 -40.21 -24.29 -10.67
CA ARG A 926 -40.82 -24.58 -9.37
C ARG A 926 -39.90 -25.39 -8.46
N ARG A 927 -39.10 -26.30 -9.05
CA ARG A 927 -38.11 -27.15 -8.36
C ARG A 927 -36.97 -27.49 -9.31
N TRP A 928 -35.84 -27.93 -8.75
CA TRP A 928 -34.70 -28.41 -9.55
C TRP A 928 -35.02 -29.68 -10.36
N GLN A 929 -35.98 -30.51 -9.94
CA GLN A 929 -36.44 -31.65 -10.74
C GLN A 929 -37.23 -31.23 -11.99
N ASP A 930 -37.88 -30.06 -11.94
CA ASP A 930 -38.84 -29.60 -12.94
C ASP A 930 -38.16 -28.80 -14.07
N THR A 931 -36.83 -28.93 -14.18
CA THR A 931 -35.93 -28.15 -15.05
C THR A 931 -35.99 -28.53 -16.53
N PHE A 932 -35.67 -27.59 -17.40
CA PHE A 932 -35.55 -27.82 -18.84
C PHE A 932 -34.31 -28.70 -19.12
N GLY A 933 -34.48 -29.72 -19.97
CA GLY A 933 -33.41 -30.60 -20.43
C GLY A 933 -32.56 -29.91 -21.49
N ASN A 934 -32.54 -30.46 -22.70
CA ASN A 934 -31.94 -29.80 -23.85
C ASN A 934 -32.93 -28.78 -24.42
N PHE A 935 -32.48 -27.56 -24.71
CA PHE A 935 -33.32 -26.52 -25.35
C PHE A 935 -32.50 -25.50 -26.14
N THR A 936 -33.14 -24.78 -27.05
CA THR A 936 -32.55 -23.64 -27.77
C THR A 936 -33.36 -22.37 -27.51
N ILE A 937 -32.68 -21.24 -27.37
CA ILE A 937 -33.30 -19.91 -27.26
C ILE A 937 -33.05 -19.14 -28.56
N TYR A 938 -34.11 -18.55 -29.10
CA TYR A 938 -34.07 -17.63 -30.24
C TYR A 938 -34.60 -16.25 -29.83
N CYS A 939 -34.02 -15.19 -30.38
CA CYS A 939 -34.37 -13.80 -30.11
C CYS A 939 -34.46 -13.00 -31.41
N GLY A 940 -35.38 -12.04 -31.49
CA GLY A 940 -35.47 -11.14 -32.65
C GLY A 940 -36.20 -9.83 -32.34
N LEU A 941 -36.04 -8.85 -33.24
CA LEU A 941 -36.79 -7.59 -33.24
C LEU A 941 -38.13 -7.70 -34.00
N VAL A 942 -38.24 -8.70 -34.86
CA VAL A 942 -39.38 -8.95 -35.77
C VAL A 942 -39.68 -10.44 -35.70
N GLU A 943 -40.97 -10.81 -35.72
CA GLU A 943 -41.42 -12.17 -35.39
C GLU A 943 -40.83 -13.25 -36.31
N GLU A 944 -40.72 -12.97 -37.61
CA GLU A 944 -40.18 -13.91 -38.60
C GLU A 944 -38.64 -13.92 -38.69
N GLN A 945 -37.95 -13.13 -37.85
CA GLN A 945 -36.49 -12.92 -37.89
C GLN A 945 -35.85 -13.20 -36.52
N LEU A 946 -36.03 -14.43 -36.03
CA LEU A 946 -35.41 -14.90 -34.79
C LEU A 946 -34.04 -15.56 -35.06
N GLU A 947 -32.98 -15.06 -34.43
CA GLU A 947 -31.65 -15.68 -34.43
C GLU A 947 -31.50 -16.64 -33.25
N ASN A 948 -30.81 -17.78 -33.44
CA ASN A 948 -30.41 -18.66 -32.33
C ASN A 948 -29.31 -17.96 -31.52
N ILE A 949 -29.62 -17.59 -30.27
CA ILE A 949 -28.68 -16.89 -29.38
C ILE A 949 -27.94 -17.84 -28.44
N ILE A 950 -28.50 -19.02 -28.13
CA ILE A 950 -27.84 -20.09 -27.39
C ILE A 950 -28.60 -21.43 -27.51
N THR A 951 -27.86 -22.53 -27.75
CA THR A 951 -28.34 -23.90 -27.52
C THR A 951 -27.76 -24.43 -26.21
N VAL A 952 -28.58 -25.10 -25.41
CA VAL A 952 -28.38 -25.33 -23.98
C VAL A 952 -28.61 -26.81 -23.65
N GLU A 953 -27.63 -27.46 -23.04
CA GLU A 953 -27.69 -28.89 -22.67
C GLU A 953 -28.39 -29.14 -21.31
N LYS A 954 -28.90 -30.37 -21.10
CA LYS A 954 -29.56 -30.84 -19.88
C LYS A 954 -28.75 -30.61 -18.61
N SER A 955 -29.34 -29.93 -17.62
CA SER A 955 -28.75 -29.70 -16.30
C SER A 955 -29.82 -29.50 -15.22
N ASN A 956 -29.65 -30.16 -14.07
CA ASN A 956 -30.57 -30.13 -12.93
C ASN A 956 -30.37 -28.91 -12.00
N VAL A 957 -30.00 -27.76 -12.55
CA VAL A 957 -29.73 -26.51 -11.81
C VAL A 957 -30.92 -25.56 -11.91
N ASN A 958 -31.38 -25.06 -10.76
CA ASN A 958 -32.45 -24.07 -10.62
C ASN A 958 -32.09 -23.08 -9.49
N PRO A 959 -32.10 -21.76 -9.70
CA PRO A 959 -32.36 -21.06 -10.96
C PRO A 959 -31.28 -21.30 -12.01
N ARG A 960 -31.65 -21.36 -13.28
CA ARG A 960 -30.72 -21.59 -14.39
C ARG A 960 -30.27 -20.26 -15.01
N THR A 961 -29.09 -19.80 -14.62
CA THR A 961 -28.45 -18.61 -15.21
C THR A 961 -27.74 -18.95 -16.52
N LEU A 962 -27.94 -18.11 -17.55
CA LEU A 962 -27.28 -18.13 -18.84
C LEU A 962 -26.61 -16.77 -19.07
N SER A 963 -25.42 -16.75 -19.65
CA SER A 963 -24.65 -15.52 -19.90
C SER A 963 -24.23 -15.44 -21.36
N PHE A 964 -24.32 -14.24 -21.93
CA PHE A 964 -24.10 -13.96 -23.34
C PHE A 964 -22.90 -13.02 -23.51
N SER A 965 -22.08 -13.24 -24.55
CA SER A 965 -20.89 -12.43 -24.83
C SER A 965 -21.20 -11.03 -25.40
N LYS A 966 -22.47 -10.78 -25.74
CA LYS A 966 -23.02 -9.49 -26.20
C LYS A 966 -24.36 -9.23 -25.52
N ILE A 967 -24.75 -7.96 -25.43
CA ILE A 967 -26.13 -7.59 -25.06
C ILE A 967 -27.06 -7.99 -26.21
N GLN A 968 -28.01 -8.87 -25.91
CA GLN A 968 -29.12 -9.26 -26.77
C GLN A 968 -30.19 -8.17 -26.76
N LYS A 969 -30.98 -8.07 -27.84
CA LYS A 969 -32.02 -7.05 -28.02
C LYS A 969 -33.25 -7.72 -28.64
N CYS A 970 -34.28 -7.96 -27.84
CA CYS A 970 -35.41 -8.81 -28.22
C CYS A 970 -36.75 -8.09 -28.03
N ASN A 971 -37.56 -8.03 -29.10
CA ASN A 971 -39.01 -7.83 -28.99
C ASN A 971 -39.72 -9.20 -28.89
N TYR A 972 -39.13 -10.23 -29.50
CA TYR A 972 -39.64 -11.59 -29.55
C TYR A 972 -38.59 -12.57 -29.01
N LEU A 973 -39.03 -13.54 -28.20
CA LEU A 973 -38.16 -14.53 -27.57
C LEU A 973 -38.81 -15.91 -27.55
N LYS A 974 -38.17 -16.91 -28.17
CA LYS A 974 -38.66 -18.29 -28.30
C LYS A 974 -37.73 -19.27 -27.58
N PHE A 975 -38.30 -20.17 -26.79
CA PHE A 975 -37.64 -21.35 -26.24
C PHE A 975 -38.19 -22.60 -26.92
N GLU A 976 -37.34 -23.35 -27.63
CA GLU A 976 -37.67 -24.69 -28.12
C GLU A 976 -37.06 -25.73 -27.16
N VAL A 977 -37.90 -26.37 -26.34
CA VAL A 977 -37.47 -27.33 -25.32
C VAL A 977 -37.67 -28.75 -25.82
N LEU A 978 -36.58 -29.53 -25.90
CA LEU A 978 -36.55 -30.86 -26.51
C LEU A 978 -36.90 -31.99 -25.52
N ASN A 979 -36.70 -31.78 -24.22
CA ASN A 979 -37.14 -32.67 -23.13
C ASN A 979 -37.14 -31.95 -21.76
N ASN A 980 -37.79 -32.55 -20.77
CA ASN A 980 -37.57 -32.28 -19.35
C ASN A 980 -36.22 -32.85 -18.90
N ALA A 981 -35.52 -32.19 -17.97
CA ALA A 981 -34.19 -32.62 -17.50
C ALA A 981 -34.20 -33.98 -16.78
N ASN A 982 -35.31 -34.39 -16.18
CA ASN A 982 -35.49 -35.70 -15.55
C ASN A 982 -36.42 -36.61 -16.36
N ASP A 983 -36.53 -36.35 -17.67
CA ASP A 983 -37.22 -37.15 -18.68
C ASP A 983 -38.71 -37.39 -18.36
N ALA A 984 -39.30 -36.48 -17.58
CA ALA A 984 -40.73 -36.45 -17.25
C ALA A 984 -41.56 -35.79 -18.34
N ASN A 985 -42.79 -36.27 -18.56
CA ASN A 985 -43.69 -35.76 -19.60
C ASN A 985 -44.41 -34.44 -19.21
N TYR A 986 -43.73 -33.51 -18.55
CA TYR A 986 -44.24 -32.18 -18.22
C TYR A 986 -43.11 -31.15 -18.11
N ILE A 987 -43.47 -29.87 -18.10
CA ILE A 987 -42.55 -28.75 -17.94
C ILE A 987 -43.15 -27.71 -16.99
N THR A 988 -42.30 -26.99 -16.26
CA THR A 988 -42.69 -25.84 -15.44
C THR A 988 -41.79 -24.64 -15.71
N LEU A 989 -42.34 -23.44 -15.59
CA LEU A 989 -41.61 -22.18 -15.72
C LEU A 989 -42.21 -21.18 -14.72
N SER A 990 -41.41 -20.75 -13.75
CA SER A 990 -41.82 -19.83 -12.67
C SER A 990 -41.48 -18.38 -12.96
N ASP A 991 -40.34 -18.12 -13.59
CA ASP A 991 -39.87 -16.76 -13.87
C ASP A 991 -38.88 -16.79 -15.04
N VAL A 992 -38.83 -15.72 -15.83
CA VAL A 992 -37.77 -15.46 -16.81
C VAL A 992 -37.25 -14.04 -16.59
N LEU A 993 -36.11 -13.95 -15.89
CA LEU A 993 -35.50 -12.68 -15.51
C LEU A 993 -34.39 -12.30 -16.48
N PHE A 994 -34.44 -11.07 -16.96
CA PHE A 994 -33.49 -10.48 -17.89
C PHE A 994 -32.65 -9.43 -17.16
N TYR A 995 -31.34 -9.45 -17.38
CA TYR A 995 -30.41 -8.53 -16.75
C TYR A 995 -29.33 -8.05 -17.73
N ILE A 996 -28.89 -6.81 -17.52
CA ILE A 996 -27.59 -6.32 -17.98
C ILE A 996 -26.63 -6.39 -16.78
N GLU A 997 -25.72 -7.36 -16.79
CA GLU A 997 -24.59 -7.47 -15.87
C GLU A 997 -23.35 -6.83 -16.51
N GLN A 998 -22.99 -5.63 -16.04
CA GLN A 998 -21.77 -4.94 -16.47
C GLN A 998 -20.66 -5.10 -15.44
N LYS A 999 -19.45 -5.45 -15.92
CA LYS A 999 -18.22 -5.53 -15.11
C LYS A 999 -17.22 -4.53 -15.66
N TYR A 1000 -16.94 -3.47 -14.92
CA TYR A 1000 -16.01 -2.42 -15.30
C TYR A 1000 -14.63 -2.74 -14.74
N THR A 1001 -13.58 -2.56 -15.54
CA THR A 1001 -12.19 -2.80 -15.12
C THR A 1001 -11.58 -1.59 -14.42
N ASN A 1002 -12.12 -0.40 -14.70
CA ASN A 1002 -11.73 0.87 -14.13
C ASN A 1002 -12.95 1.59 -13.54
N LEU A 1003 -12.73 2.41 -12.52
CA LEU A 1003 -13.75 3.31 -11.96
C LEU A 1003 -13.13 4.69 -11.72
N PHE A 1004 -13.96 5.72 -11.59
CA PHE A 1004 -13.55 7.04 -11.10
C PHE A 1004 -14.73 7.78 -10.45
N LYS A 1005 -14.41 8.65 -9.48
CA LYS A 1005 -15.40 9.49 -8.80
C LYS A 1005 -15.63 10.76 -9.63
N PRO A 1006 -16.85 11.31 -9.77
CA PRO A 1006 -17.04 12.52 -10.58
C PRO A 1006 -16.49 13.80 -9.92
N THR A 1007 -15.89 13.69 -8.72
CA THR A 1007 -15.06 14.70 -8.06
C THR A 1007 -13.56 14.63 -8.44
N ASP A 1008 -13.14 13.70 -9.32
CA ASP A 1008 -11.74 13.55 -9.73
C ASP A 1008 -11.23 14.74 -10.57
N SER A 1009 -9.94 15.04 -10.46
CA SER A 1009 -9.31 16.22 -11.11
C SER A 1009 -9.23 16.19 -12.65
N GLY A 1010 -9.72 15.12 -13.29
CA GLY A 1010 -9.94 15.03 -14.75
C GLY A 1010 -11.38 15.29 -15.18
N VAL A 1011 -12.29 15.57 -14.23
CA VAL A 1011 -13.72 15.73 -14.45
C VAL A 1011 -14.10 17.21 -14.34
N THR A 1012 -14.93 17.68 -15.28
CA THR A 1012 -15.58 18.99 -15.23
C THR A 1012 -17.05 18.80 -14.93
N MET A 1013 -17.62 19.60 -14.03
CA MET A 1013 -18.99 19.42 -13.54
C MET A 1013 -19.69 20.75 -13.31
N THR A 1014 -20.98 20.84 -13.65
CA THR A 1014 -21.84 22.00 -13.36
C THR A 1014 -23.23 21.55 -12.91
N GLY A 1015 -23.88 22.34 -12.05
CA GLY A 1015 -25.26 22.07 -11.61
C GLY A 1015 -25.42 20.93 -10.59
N PHE A 1016 -24.34 20.43 -10.00
CA PHE A 1016 -24.32 19.38 -8.96
C PHE A 1016 -23.71 19.90 -7.65
N VAL A 1017 -24.09 19.29 -6.52
CA VAL A 1017 -23.54 19.54 -5.18
C VAL A 1017 -23.22 18.24 -4.46
N ALA A 1018 -22.11 18.22 -3.72
CA ALA A 1018 -21.70 17.09 -2.89
C ALA A 1018 -22.45 17.08 -1.54
N ARG A 1019 -23.13 15.98 -1.24
CA ARG A 1019 -23.75 15.68 0.06
C ARG A 1019 -23.06 14.47 0.69
N LYS A 1020 -22.83 14.50 2.01
CA LYS A 1020 -22.37 13.32 2.75
C LYS A 1020 -23.43 12.23 2.77
N ALA A 1021 -23.07 11.02 2.36
CA ALA A 1021 -23.90 9.82 2.41
C ALA A 1021 -23.02 8.56 2.34
N PRO A 1022 -23.44 7.40 2.87
CA PRO A 1022 -22.69 6.17 2.68
C PRO A 1022 -22.68 5.87 1.18
N GLY A 1023 -21.52 5.69 0.58
CA GLY A 1023 -21.34 5.59 -0.87
C GLY A 1023 -20.13 4.75 -1.21
N HIS A 1024 -19.99 4.37 -2.47
CA HIS A 1024 -18.87 3.57 -2.96
C HIS A 1024 -17.55 4.34 -2.89
N TYR A 1025 -17.59 5.68 -2.95
CA TYR A 1025 -16.41 6.57 -2.83
C TYR A 1025 -16.66 7.76 -1.89
N GLU A 1026 -15.61 8.19 -1.17
CA GLU A 1026 -15.51 9.41 -0.32
C GLU A 1026 -16.59 9.61 0.76
N ASN A 1027 -17.54 8.69 0.90
CA ASN A 1027 -18.80 8.92 1.61
C ASN A 1027 -19.54 10.18 1.11
N VAL A 1028 -19.53 10.39 -0.21
CA VAL A 1028 -20.18 11.51 -0.91
C VAL A 1028 -21.18 10.99 -1.95
N LEU A 1029 -22.24 11.76 -2.17
CA LEU A 1029 -23.13 11.65 -3.30
C LEU A 1029 -23.28 13.01 -3.98
N LEU A 1030 -23.26 13.04 -5.31
CA LEU A 1030 -23.45 14.27 -6.09
C LEU A 1030 -24.91 14.37 -6.53
N ASP A 1031 -25.71 15.18 -5.81
CA ASP A 1031 -27.10 15.46 -6.16
C ASP A 1031 -27.18 16.67 -7.11
N ASN A 1032 -28.07 16.65 -8.10
CA ASN A 1032 -28.26 17.79 -8.97
C ASN A 1032 -29.07 18.93 -8.30
N THR A 1033 -28.60 20.17 -8.45
CA THR A 1033 -29.12 21.36 -7.74
C THR A 1033 -30.56 21.70 -8.14
N GLU A 1034 -30.90 21.60 -9.42
CA GLU A 1034 -32.21 21.94 -9.99
C GLU A 1034 -32.69 20.84 -10.94
N ASP A 1035 -34.00 20.59 -10.96
CA ASP A 1035 -34.62 19.54 -11.77
C ASP A 1035 -34.33 19.72 -13.27
N GLY A 1036 -33.86 18.66 -13.93
CA GLY A 1036 -33.49 18.71 -15.35
C GLY A 1036 -32.31 19.63 -15.66
N LYS A 1037 -31.48 19.99 -14.66
CA LYS A 1037 -30.17 20.62 -14.84
C LYS A 1037 -29.07 19.77 -14.22
N GLY A 1038 -27.86 19.91 -14.77
CA GLY A 1038 -26.66 19.20 -14.36
C GLY A 1038 -25.91 18.67 -15.58
N GLN A 1039 -24.58 18.83 -15.57
CA GLN A 1039 -23.69 18.29 -16.60
C GLN A 1039 -22.37 17.82 -15.98
N ILE A 1040 -21.86 16.69 -16.46
CA ILE A 1040 -20.54 16.13 -16.13
C ILE A 1040 -19.82 15.78 -17.42
N THR A 1041 -18.55 16.19 -17.57
CA THR A 1041 -17.73 15.96 -18.77
C THR A 1041 -16.33 15.48 -18.39
N PHE A 1042 -15.82 14.46 -19.07
CA PHE A 1042 -14.50 13.86 -18.83
C PHE A 1042 -13.94 13.19 -20.10
N ASN A 1043 -12.65 12.88 -20.11
CA ASN A 1043 -11.99 12.14 -21.20
C ASN A 1043 -11.55 10.76 -20.71
N MET A 1044 -11.85 9.69 -21.44
CA MET A 1044 -11.43 8.33 -21.09
C MET A 1044 -10.85 7.57 -22.29
N VAL A 1045 -10.11 6.49 -22.01
CA VAL A 1045 -9.83 5.42 -22.97
C VAL A 1045 -10.69 4.23 -22.59
N GLY A 1046 -11.34 3.60 -23.57
CA GLY A 1046 -12.24 2.45 -23.36
C GLY A 1046 -13.36 2.40 -24.40
N LYS A 1047 -14.41 1.63 -24.10
CA LYS A 1047 -15.55 1.29 -24.97
C LYS A 1047 -16.91 1.28 -24.27
N ARG A 1048 -16.96 1.48 -22.94
CA ARG A 1048 -18.21 1.46 -22.18
C ARG A 1048 -18.11 2.19 -20.85
N ILE A 1049 -19.25 2.66 -20.35
CA ILE A 1049 -19.39 3.27 -19.02
C ILE A 1049 -20.61 2.74 -18.26
N GLY A 1050 -20.64 2.96 -16.95
CA GLY A 1050 -21.81 2.77 -16.10
C GLY A 1050 -21.85 3.78 -14.97
N ILE A 1051 -23.04 4.27 -14.64
CA ILE A 1051 -23.26 5.29 -13.61
C ILE A 1051 -23.99 4.65 -12.43
N PHE A 1052 -23.47 4.90 -11.24
CA PHE A 1052 -23.93 4.31 -9.99
C PHE A 1052 -24.49 5.37 -9.02
N GLY A 1053 -25.50 4.98 -8.25
CA GLY A 1053 -26.14 5.81 -7.23
C GLY A 1053 -27.51 5.26 -6.83
N ASP A 1054 -28.37 6.09 -6.26
CA ASP A 1054 -29.70 5.71 -5.80
C ASP A 1054 -30.76 5.92 -6.88
N TYR A 1055 -31.61 4.92 -7.10
CA TYR A 1055 -32.71 4.97 -8.06
C TYR A 1055 -34.06 4.77 -7.38
N ASP A 1056 -35.08 5.56 -7.76
CA ASP A 1056 -36.47 5.40 -7.34
C ASP A 1056 -37.47 5.90 -8.41
N THR A 1057 -38.76 5.89 -8.08
CA THR A 1057 -39.86 6.30 -8.99
C THR A 1057 -39.92 7.79 -9.33
N SER A 1058 -39.12 8.63 -8.66
CA SER A 1058 -38.93 10.06 -8.95
C SER A 1058 -37.63 10.36 -9.70
N PHE A 1059 -36.79 9.34 -9.93
CA PHE A 1059 -35.48 9.50 -10.55
C PHE A 1059 -35.60 10.08 -11.97
N GLY A 1060 -34.65 10.96 -12.29
CA GLY A 1060 -34.62 11.72 -13.53
C GLY A 1060 -34.26 10.92 -14.77
N LYS A 1061 -34.17 11.61 -15.91
CA LYS A 1061 -33.61 11.04 -17.15
C LYS A 1061 -32.23 11.64 -17.44
N LEU A 1062 -31.26 10.77 -17.70
CA LEU A 1062 -29.96 11.15 -18.26
C LEU A 1062 -29.93 11.07 -19.79
N GLU A 1063 -28.90 11.65 -20.36
CA GLU A 1063 -28.40 11.45 -21.73
C GLU A 1063 -26.88 11.32 -21.63
N VAL A 1064 -26.30 10.31 -22.29
CA VAL A 1064 -24.86 10.21 -22.51
C VAL A 1064 -24.52 10.58 -23.95
N LEU A 1065 -23.61 11.54 -24.10
CA LEU A 1065 -23.00 11.90 -25.37
C LEU A 1065 -21.53 11.45 -25.39
N VAL A 1066 -21.14 10.77 -26.47
CA VAL A 1066 -19.76 10.35 -26.77
C VAL A 1066 -19.29 11.11 -28.00
N ASP A 1067 -18.19 11.85 -27.86
CA ASP A 1067 -17.64 12.77 -28.86
C ASP A 1067 -18.70 13.72 -29.47
N GLY A 1068 -19.64 14.16 -28.62
CA GLY A 1068 -20.74 15.06 -28.98
C GLY A 1068 -21.93 14.40 -29.68
N LYS A 1069 -22.04 13.07 -29.69
CA LYS A 1069 -23.13 12.31 -30.33
C LYS A 1069 -23.82 11.38 -29.33
N GLU A 1070 -25.12 11.13 -29.55
CA GLU A 1070 -25.83 10.03 -28.87
C GLU A 1070 -25.19 8.68 -29.23
N VAL A 1071 -25.19 7.74 -28.27
CA VAL A 1071 -24.69 6.37 -28.47
C VAL A 1071 -25.81 5.42 -28.88
N GLU A 1072 -25.48 4.36 -29.64
CA GLU A 1072 -26.43 3.31 -30.02
C GLU A 1072 -26.92 2.49 -28.82
N TYR A 1073 -26.12 2.43 -27.75
CA TYR A 1073 -26.40 1.69 -26.52
C TYR A 1073 -26.39 2.65 -25.32
N ASP A 1074 -27.55 3.22 -24.98
CA ASP A 1074 -27.84 3.99 -23.76
C ASP A 1074 -28.98 3.28 -23.01
N PHE A 1075 -28.72 2.84 -21.76
CA PHE A 1075 -29.66 2.07 -20.96
C PHE A 1075 -29.81 2.61 -19.55
N GLN A 1076 -31.00 3.08 -19.18
CA GLN A 1076 -31.37 3.41 -17.81
C GLN A 1076 -32.23 2.28 -17.20
N ILE A 1077 -32.01 1.93 -15.93
CA ILE A 1077 -32.87 0.99 -15.20
C ILE A 1077 -34.30 1.55 -15.12
N ASN A 1078 -35.30 0.68 -15.19
CA ASN A 1078 -36.70 1.03 -15.01
C ASN A 1078 -37.32 0.14 -13.93
N THR A 1079 -37.12 0.50 -12.66
CA THR A 1079 -37.73 -0.21 -11.52
C THR A 1079 -38.67 0.70 -10.72
N LYS A 1080 -39.80 0.13 -10.27
CA LYS A 1080 -40.78 0.82 -9.41
C LYS A 1080 -40.36 0.83 -7.92
N SER A 1081 -39.12 0.43 -7.57
CA SER A 1081 -38.59 0.31 -6.20
C SER A 1081 -37.37 1.19 -5.90
N LEU A 1082 -37.32 1.79 -4.71
CA LEU A 1082 -36.10 2.45 -4.19
C LEU A 1082 -34.96 1.43 -4.10
N THR A 1083 -33.88 1.69 -4.83
CA THR A 1083 -32.71 0.82 -4.96
C THR A 1083 -31.46 1.67 -4.76
N LEU A 1084 -30.85 1.58 -3.58
CA LEU A 1084 -29.69 2.39 -3.21
C LEU A 1084 -28.41 1.87 -3.87
N ARG A 1085 -27.54 2.79 -4.28
CA ARG A 1085 -26.15 2.51 -4.73
C ARG A 1085 -25.99 1.45 -5.83
N THR A 1086 -26.98 1.32 -6.71
CA THR A 1086 -26.98 0.38 -7.84
C THR A 1086 -26.36 1.00 -9.10
N LEU A 1087 -25.93 0.13 -10.03
CA LEU A 1087 -25.85 0.51 -11.44
C LEU A 1087 -27.27 0.86 -11.90
N TYR A 1088 -27.48 2.10 -12.37
CA TYR A 1088 -28.77 2.55 -12.88
C TYR A 1088 -28.69 3.09 -14.32
N HIS A 1089 -27.50 3.38 -14.84
CA HIS A 1089 -27.29 3.80 -16.22
C HIS A 1089 -26.07 3.08 -16.78
N ALA A 1090 -26.13 2.55 -18.00
CA ALA A 1090 -25.03 1.85 -18.65
C ALA A 1090 -25.00 2.14 -20.15
N CYS A 1091 -23.81 2.45 -20.68
CA CYS A 1091 -23.63 2.80 -22.09
C CYS A 1091 -22.45 2.05 -22.73
N ALA A 1092 -22.52 1.80 -24.04
CA ALA A 1092 -21.46 1.15 -24.82
C ALA A 1092 -21.25 1.82 -26.18
N PHE A 1093 -20.01 1.79 -26.65
CA PHE A 1093 -19.51 2.47 -27.85
C PHE A 1093 -18.27 1.72 -28.40
N GLU A 1094 -17.65 2.23 -29.46
CA GLU A 1094 -16.41 1.66 -30.03
C GLU A 1094 -15.20 1.80 -29.08
N GLU A 1095 -14.15 1.00 -29.29
CA GLU A 1095 -12.95 1.04 -28.45
C GLU A 1095 -11.97 2.14 -28.91
N GLY A 1096 -11.79 3.18 -28.09
CA GLY A 1096 -10.98 4.33 -28.46
C GLY A 1096 -10.67 5.29 -27.31
N THR A 1097 -10.34 6.54 -27.66
CA THR A 1097 -10.18 7.67 -26.72
C THR A 1097 -11.33 8.64 -26.97
N HIS A 1098 -12.14 8.90 -25.94
CA HIS A 1098 -13.43 9.56 -26.09
C HIS A 1098 -13.62 10.70 -25.10
N ASN A 1099 -14.28 11.77 -25.55
CA ASN A 1099 -14.88 12.75 -24.67
C ASN A 1099 -16.31 12.33 -24.33
N ILE A 1100 -16.58 12.15 -23.04
CA ILE A 1100 -17.89 11.76 -22.51
C ILE A 1100 -18.54 12.99 -21.90
N THR A 1101 -19.82 13.23 -22.19
CA THR A 1101 -20.65 14.22 -21.51
C THR A 1101 -21.97 13.59 -21.07
N ILE A 1102 -22.26 13.66 -19.76
CA ILE A 1102 -23.50 13.21 -19.14
C ILE A 1102 -24.35 14.45 -18.86
N ASN A 1103 -25.56 14.49 -19.43
CA ASN A 1103 -26.52 15.59 -19.26
C ASN A 1103 -27.74 15.11 -18.47
N VAL A 1104 -28.19 15.91 -17.49
CA VAL A 1104 -29.50 15.68 -16.85
C VAL A 1104 -30.60 16.34 -17.70
N LYS A 1105 -31.59 15.57 -18.16
CA LYS A 1105 -32.67 16.05 -19.03
C LYS A 1105 -33.96 16.39 -18.30
N LYS A 1106 -34.25 15.71 -17.18
CA LYS A 1106 -35.48 15.87 -16.41
C LYS A 1106 -35.27 15.39 -14.98
N GLY A 1107 -35.93 16.03 -14.01
CA GLY A 1107 -36.06 15.53 -12.63
C GLY A 1107 -34.77 15.58 -11.79
N LYS A 1108 -34.79 14.85 -10.68
CA LYS A 1108 -33.64 14.71 -9.77
C LYS A 1108 -32.83 13.46 -10.07
N VAL A 1109 -31.51 13.60 -10.08
CA VAL A 1109 -30.55 12.51 -10.22
C VAL A 1109 -29.42 12.68 -9.21
N ASN A 1110 -28.77 11.58 -8.88
CA ASN A 1110 -27.65 11.54 -7.95
C ASN A 1110 -26.57 10.58 -8.46
N ILE A 1111 -25.30 10.92 -8.29
CA ILE A 1111 -24.17 10.13 -8.84
C ILE A 1111 -23.12 9.92 -7.74
N ASP A 1112 -22.75 8.66 -7.53
CA ASP A 1112 -21.70 8.21 -6.58
C ASP A 1112 -20.37 8.00 -7.33
N VAL A 1113 -20.38 7.08 -8.29
CA VAL A 1113 -19.20 6.68 -9.07
C VAL A 1113 -19.57 6.37 -10.51
N ILE A 1114 -18.61 6.53 -11.42
CA ILE A 1114 -18.70 6.11 -12.82
C ILE A 1114 -17.69 4.97 -13.04
N GLY A 1115 -18.16 3.83 -13.53
CA GLY A 1115 -17.34 2.71 -14.00
C GLY A 1115 -17.06 2.83 -15.50
N PHE A 1116 -15.91 2.32 -15.95
CA PHE A 1116 -15.53 2.24 -17.35
C PHE A 1116 -14.60 1.05 -17.66
N ASP A 1117 -14.46 0.72 -18.93
CA ASP A 1117 -13.62 -0.36 -19.47
C ASP A 1117 -13.19 -0.03 -20.89
#